data_AF-A0A6M6I814-F1
#
_entry.id   AF-A0A6M6I814-F1
#
_cell.length_a   1.000
_cell.length_b   1.000
_cell.length_c   1.000
_cell.angle_alpha   90.00
_cell.angle_beta   90.00
_cell.angle_gamma   90.00
#
_symmetry.space_group_name_H-M   'P 1'
#
loop_
_entity.id
_entity.type
_entity.pdbx_description
1 polymer ?
#
loop_
_entity_poly.entity_id
_entity_poly.type
_entity_poly.pdbx_seq_one_letter_code
_entity_poly.pdbx_strand_id
1 'polypeptide(L)'
;MVKQSRLVMVGNGMAGVRALEELLKIAPDLYDITVFGAEPHPNYNRILLSPVLAGEQTLEEIVLNDWSWYADHHITLHAGCTVTHVDRTRRTVHGVAQDGRTVEAPYDRLILATGSNPFMLPIPGRELPGVLAYRDIADTQAMIDAAASYKHAVVIGGGLLGLEAANGLMKRGMQVTVVHAGEWLMERQLDDVAGKLLQQSLAERGMQFLMQAQTQELVAGGDGRVAAVRFKDGSEVPAQLVVMAVGIRPNTALAEQMHLHVNRGIVVSDTLQTVTDPRIYAVGECAAHRGIAYGLVAPLFEQGKVLANHLAEWGIGRYQGSLTSTKLKVTGIDLFSAGDFQGGEGTEEIVLSDPHAEGGGVYKKLVLKDDRLVGACLYGDTVDGSWYFKLLRDGRSVADIRDRLMFGESHLGDAGHQGQNKAAAMADSDEVCGCNGVTKGQICKAIKDKGLFTLDEVRKHTKASASCGSCTGLVEQILMATAGGDYSATPKTKPVCACTDHGHQAVREAIRTHRLLTVDGVFRFLEWKTPNGCATCRPAVNYYLISTWPKEARDDPQSRFINERSHANIQKDGTYSVVPRMWGGETSAAELRRIADVVDKYQIPTVKVTGGQRIDLLGVKKEDLVNVWRDIGMPCGHAYAKALRTVKTCVGSEWCRMGTQDSTQLGKDLEHAFVGMYAPHKVKFAVSGCPRNCAESGIKDVGIIGVDSGWEMYVAGNGGIKTEVAQFFTKLKTAEEVLEYTGAFMQLYRLEGWYLERTVHFVARVGLDYVKRRVLQDAPGRQALWRELQDALAGEPDPWFEFEPAAVDRRQFIPITPIPA
;
A
#
# COMPACT_ATOMS: atom_id res chain seq x y z
N MET A 1 -14.27 35.68 -31.94
CA MET A 1 -14.40 34.50 -31.06
C MET A 1 -14.61 33.29 -31.96
N VAL A 2 -13.67 32.34 -31.95
CA VAL A 2 -13.82 31.08 -32.68
C VAL A 2 -14.88 30.26 -31.93
N LYS A 3 -15.95 29.84 -32.63
CA LYS A 3 -17.04 29.06 -32.03
C LYS A 3 -16.51 27.67 -31.71
N GLN A 4 -16.51 27.27 -30.43
CA GLN A 4 -16.12 25.92 -30.02
C GLN A 4 -17.05 24.87 -30.63
N SER A 5 -16.51 23.71 -31.00
CA SER A 5 -17.30 22.59 -31.52
C SER A 5 -18.05 21.94 -30.35
N ARG A 6 -19.28 21.46 -30.55
CA ARG A 6 -20.06 20.85 -29.45
C ARG A 6 -19.74 19.36 -29.33
N LEU A 7 -19.35 18.92 -28.14
CA LEU A 7 -19.12 17.52 -27.80
C LEU A 7 -20.14 17.08 -26.76
N VAL A 8 -20.95 16.07 -27.09
CA VAL A 8 -21.87 15.45 -26.13
C VAL A 8 -21.35 14.06 -25.78
N MET A 9 -21.34 13.72 -24.50
CA MET A 9 -21.02 12.37 -23.99
C MET A 9 -22.23 11.77 -23.28
N VAL A 10 -22.60 10.55 -23.67
CA VAL A 10 -23.67 9.76 -23.06
C VAL A 10 -23.05 8.67 -22.19
N GLY A 11 -23.09 8.86 -20.88
CA GLY A 11 -22.53 7.96 -19.87
C GLY A 11 -21.39 8.62 -19.09
N ASN A 12 -21.66 8.93 -17.81
CA ASN A 12 -20.70 9.55 -16.88
C ASN A 12 -19.79 8.51 -16.17
N GLY A 13 -19.47 7.40 -16.87
CA GLY A 13 -18.65 6.31 -16.34
C GLY A 13 -17.14 6.54 -16.50
N MET A 14 -16.33 5.69 -15.85
CA MET A 14 -14.87 5.80 -15.84
C MET A 14 -14.23 5.89 -17.24
N ALA A 15 -14.74 5.14 -18.21
CA ALA A 15 -14.19 5.10 -19.58
C ALA A 15 -14.41 6.42 -20.34
N GLY A 16 -15.65 6.95 -20.30
CA GLY A 16 -16.00 8.20 -20.95
C GLY A 16 -15.28 9.39 -20.33
N VAL A 17 -15.31 9.50 -19.00
CA VAL A 17 -14.62 10.58 -18.29
C VAL A 17 -13.11 10.50 -18.48
N ARG A 18 -12.51 9.30 -18.52
CA ARG A 18 -11.10 9.17 -18.90
C ARG A 18 -10.81 9.71 -20.30
N ALA A 19 -11.69 9.48 -21.27
CA ALA A 19 -11.51 10.07 -22.59
C ALA A 19 -11.56 11.60 -22.56
N LEU A 20 -12.44 12.20 -21.76
CA LEU A 20 -12.46 13.65 -21.54
C LEU A 20 -11.20 14.15 -20.83
N GLU A 21 -10.72 13.45 -19.79
CA GLU A 21 -9.46 13.79 -19.11
C GLU A 21 -8.27 13.80 -20.07
N GLU A 22 -8.15 12.80 -20.96
CA GLU A 22 -7.08 12.77 -21.94
C GLU A 22 -7.25 13.84 -23.02
N LEU A 23 -8.48 14.13 -23.44
CA LEU A 23 -8.79 15.17 -24.43
C LEU A 23 -8.44 16.56 -23.89
N LEU A 24 -8.86 16.89 -22.67
CA LEU A 24 -8.61 18.18 -22.04
C LEU A 24 -7.12 18.46 -21.81
N LYS A 25 -6.28 17.41 -21.67
CA LYS A 25 -4.82 17.57 -21.59
C LYS A 25 -4.20 18.04 -22.90
N ILE A 26 -4.77 17.68 -24.04
CA ILE A 26 -4.16 17.89 -25.36
C ILE A 26 -4.89 18.96 -26.19
N ALA A 27 -6.17 19.21 -25.89
CA ALA A 27 -7.03 20.17 -26.59
C ALA A 27 -8.08 20.76 -25.63
N PRO A 28 -7.66 21.53 -24.60
CA PRO A 28 -8.54 22.02 -23.53
C PRO A 28 -9.70 22.91 -24.02
N ASP A 29 -9.45 23.72 -25.06
CA ASP A 29 -10.41 24.74 -25.53
C ASP A 29 -11.14 24.35 -26.83
N LEU A 30 -10.98 23.10 -27.30
CA LEU A 30 -11.50 22.71 -28.62
C LEU A 30 -13.01 22.50 -28.62
N TYR A 31 -13.57 22.03 -27.51
CA TYR A 31 -14.97 21.64 -27.41
C TYR A 31 -15.73 22.34 -26.29
N ASP A 32 -17.00 22.64 -26.55
CA ASP A 32 -18.04 22.88 -25.54
C ASP A 32 -18.65 21.53 -25.16
N ILE A 33 -18.46 21.10 -23.91
CA ILE A 33 -18.68 19.71 -23.47
C ILE A 33 -19.94 19.60 -22.62
N THR A 34 -20.86 18.73 -23.05
CA THR A 34 -22.04 18.32 -22.26
C THR A 34 -22.00 16.82 -21.96
N VAL A 35 -22.25 16.44 -20.72
CA VAL A 35 -22.24 15.04 -20.26
C VAL A 35 -23.59 14.67 -19.68
N PHE A 36 -24.13 13.53 -20.10
CA PHE A 36 -25.33 12.92 -19.52
C PHE A 36 -24.96 11.68 -18.71
N GLY A 37 -25.50 11.56 -17.49
CA GLY A 37 -25.35 10.38 -16.65
C GLY A 37 -26.68 10.03 -16.00
N ALA A 38 -27.12 8.76 -16.13
CA ALA A 38 -28.38 8.29 -15.53
C ALA A 38 -28.32 8.24 -13.99
N GLU A 39 -27.14 8.02 -13.43
CA GLU A 39 -26.92 8.03 -11.97
C GLU A 39 -26.84 9.48 -11.44
N PRO A 40 -27.41 9.79 -10.26
CA PRO A 40 -27.44 11.14 -9.69
C PRO A 40 -26.13 11.49 -8.95
N HIS A 41 -24.98 11.12 -9.52
CA HIS A 41 -23.67 11.20 -8.89
C HIS A 41 -22.60 11.73 -9.85
N PRO A 42 -21.51 12.34 -9.33
CA PRO A 42 -20.34 12.63 -10.13
C PRO A 42 -19.59 11.33 -10.47
N ASN A 43 -18.54 11.39 -11.30
CA ASN A 43 -17.81 10.19 -11.69
C ASN A 43 -17.08 9.56 -10.49
N TYR A 44 -17.19 8.24 -10.38
CA TYR A 44 -16.61 7.46 -9.30
C TYR A 44 -15.95 6.18 -9.81
N ASN A 45 -15.10 5.60 -8.97
CA ASN A 45 -14.39 4.36 -9.24
C ASN A 45 -15.27 3.15 -8.92
N ARG A 46 -15.97 2.63 -9.92
CA ARG A 46 -16.86 1.47 -9.79
C ARG A 46 -16.17 0.20 -9.28
N ILE A 47 -14.85 0.07 -9.48
CA ILE A 47 -14.07 -1.06 -8.97
C ILE A 47 -14.08 -1.12 -7.43
N LEU A 48 -14.22 0.05 -6.78
CA LEU A 48 -14.15 0.20 -5.33
C LEU A 48 -15.53 0.03 -4.63
N LEU A 49 -16.59 -0.30 -5.36
CA LEU A 49 -17.88 -0.64 -4.75
C LEU A 49 -17.79 -1.88 -3.84
N SER A 50 -16.84 -2.79 -4.07
CA SER A 50 -16.64 -3.99 -3.24
C SER A 50 -16.04 -3.69 -1.87
N PRO A 51 -14.96 -2.89 -1.77
CA PRO A 51 -14.55 -2.29 -0.50
C PRO A 51 -15.66 -1.52 0.23
N VAL A 52 -16.50 -0.77 -0.48
CA VAL A 52 -17.65 -0.06 0.14
C VAL A 52 -18.66 -1.05 0.73
N LEU A 53 -19.04 -2.08 -0.03
CA LEU A 53 -19.92 -3.14 0.46
C LEU A 53 -19.33 -3.83 1.70
N ALA A 54 -18.02 -4.10 1.70
CA ALA A 54 -17.28 -4.68 2.81
C ALA A 54 -17.15 -3.75 4.04
N GLY A 55 -17.46 -2.45 3.91
CA GLY A 55 -17.32 -1.46 4.98
C GLY A 55 -15.89 -0.95 5.17
N GLU A 56 -15.02 -1.13 4.18
CA GLU A 56 -13.61 -0.71 4.20
C GLU A 56 -13.41 0.72 3.67
N GLN A 57 -14.34 1.20 2.84
CA GLN A 57 -14.34 2.54 2.26
C GLN A 57 -15.73 3.16 2.26
N THR A 58 -15.81 4.49 2.12
CA THR A 58 -17.08 5.21 1.94
C THR A 58 -17.33 5.56 0.47
N LEU A 59 -18.56 5.96 0.14
CA LEU A 59 -18.92 6.39 -1.22
C LEU A 59 -18.18 7.67 -1.63
N GLU A 60 -17.89 8.55 -0.68
CA GLU A 60 -17.16 9.79 -0.92
C GLU A 60 -15.68 9.51 -1.28
N GLU A 61 -15.08 8.50 -0.66
CA GLU A 61 -13.67 8.12 -0.89
C GLU A 61 -13.42 7.54 -2.29
N ILE A 62 -14.47 7.07 -2.98
CA ILE A 62 -14.35 6.45 -4.31
C ILE A 62 -14.66 7.41 -5.46
N VAL A 63 -14.97 8.68 -5.18
CA VAL A 63 -15.18 9.72 -6.20
C VAL A 63 -13.86 10.02 -6.93
N LEU A 64 -13.89 9.98 -8.26
CA LEU A 64 -12.70 10.21 -9.10
C LEU A 64 -12.57 11.66 -9.56
N ASN A 65 -13.70 12.23 -9.99
CA ASN A 65 -13.83 13.59 -10.44
C ASN A 65 -15.07 14.14 -9.73
N ASP A 66 -14.86 14.99 -8.74
CA ASP A 66 -15.96 15.56 -7.96
C ASP A 66 -16.72 16.65 -8.77
N TRP A 67 -17.76 17.21 -8.17
CA TRP A 67 -18.56 18.27 -8.81
C TRP A 67 -17.74 19.49 -9.22
N SER A 68 -16.69 19.84 -8.48
CA SER A 68 -15.83 20.99 -8.78
C SER A 68 -15.02 20.75 -10.05
N TRP A 69 -14.56 19.52 -10.29
CA TRP A 69 -13.81 19.18 -11.49
C TRP A 69 -14.56 19.50 -12.78
N TYR A 70 -15.87 19.21 -12.84
CA TYR A 70 -16.70 19.54 -13.99
C TYR A 70 -16.84 21.06 -14.17
N ALA A 71 -17.06 21.79 -13.08
CA ALA A 71 -17.18 23.25 -13.10
C ALA A 71 -15.87 23.92 -13.57
N ASP A 72 -14.74 23.46 -13.04
CA ASP A 72 -13.39 23.97 -13.35
C ASP A 72 -13.00 23.77 -14.81
N HIS A 73 -13.52 22.72 -15.47
CA HIS A 73 -13.27 22.43 -16.89
C HIS A 73 -14.42 22.89 -17.80
N HIS A 74 -15.36 23.69 -17.28
CA HIS A 74 -16.52 24.18 -18.02
C HIS A 74 -17.36 23.07 -18.68
N ILE A 75 -17.47 21.92 -18.02
CA ILE A 75 -18.27 20.78 -18.48
C ILE A 75 -19.69 20.88 -17.91
N THR A 76 -20.69 20.89 -18.78
CA THR A 76 -22.10 20.82 -18.36
C THR A 76 -22.48 19.39 -18.05
N LEU A 77 -22.59 19.03 -16.78
CA LEU A 77 -23.03 17.70 -16.33
C LEU A 77 -24.53 17.67 -16.01
N HIS A 78 -25.28 16.83 -16.74
CA HIS A 78 -26.65 16.44 -16.43
C HIS A 78 -26.65 15.08 -15.71
N ALA A 79 -26.36 15.09 -14.41
CA ALA A 79 -26.47 13.91 -13.54
C ALA A 79 -27.94 13.57 -13.25
N GLY A 80 -28.26 12.29 -13.06
CA GLY A 80 -29.64 11.82 -12.91
C GLY A 80 -30.48 12.00 -14.19
N CYS A 81 -29.86 12.07 -15.36
CA CYS A 81 -30.52 12.29 -16.65
C CYS A 81 -30.23 11.14 -17.62
N THR A 82 -31.28 10.39 -17.96
CA THR A 82 -31.19 9.24 -18.87
C THR A 82 -31.42 9.69 -20.30
N VAL A 83 -30.47 9.42 -21.18
CA VAL A 83 -30.64 9.65 -22.62
C VAL A 83 -31.59 8.60 -23.19
N THR A 84 -32.72 9.07 -23.73
CA THR A 84 -33.78 8.20 -24.28
C THR A 84 -33.78 8.20 -25.81
N HIS A 85 -33.25 9.25 -26.44
CA HIS A 85 -33.24 9.38 -27.89
C HIS A 85 -32.06 10.22 -28.38
N VAL A 86 -31.54 9.87 -29.56
CA VAL A 86 -30.56 10.69 -30.30
C VAL A 86 -30.98 10.80 -31.75
N ASP A 87 -31.24 12.03 -32.20
CA ASP A 87 -31.52 12.33 -33.60
C ASP A 87 -30.18 12.55 -34.33
N ARG A 88 -29.79 11.58 -35.19
CA ARG A 88 -28.55 11.65 -35.98
C ARG A 88 -28.60 12.66 -37.12
N THR A 89 -29.79 12.98 -37.61
CA THR A 89 -30.00 13.91 -38.72
C THR A 89 -29.89 15.34 -38.21
N ARG A 90 -30.63 15.66 -37.13
CA ARG A 90 -30.59 16.98 -36.46
C ARG A 90 -29.37 17.16 -35.56
N ARG A 91 -28.69 16.07 -35.21
CA ARG A 91 -27.53 16.00 -34.31
C ARG A 91 -27.88 16.53 -32.92
N THR A 92 -28.91 15.96 -32.31
CA THR A 92 -29.38 16.34 -30.98
C THR A 92 -29.54 15.11 -30.10
N VAL A 93 -29.08 15.20 -28.85
CA VAL A 93 -29.30 14.22 -27.78
C VAL A 93 -30.46 14.69 -26.92
N HIS A 94 -31.40 13.79 -26.62
CA HIS A 94 -32.55 14.04 -25.75
C HIS A 94 -32.44 13.17 -24.50
N GLY A 95 -32.40 13.82 -23.35
CA GLY A 95 -32.39 13.19 -22.03
C GLY A 95 -33.65 13.51 -21.23
N VAL A 96 -33.99 12.61 -20.31
CA VAL A 96 -35.08 12.77 -19.33
C VAL A 96 -34.46 12.70 -17.95
N ALA A 97 -34.57 13.78 -17.18
CA ALA A 97 -34.15 13.84 -15.79
C ALA A 97 -35.10 13.05 -14.89
N GLN A 98 -34.66 12.68 -13.68
CA GLN A 98 -35.47 11.94 -12.70
C GLN A 98 -36.79 12.63 -12.33
N ASP A 99 -36.85 13.96 -12.41
CA ASP A 99 -38.05 14.77 -12.18
C ASP A 99 -38.99 14.84 -13.41
N GLY A 100 -38.67 14.13 -14.49
CA GLY A 100 -39.41 14.12 -15.74
C GLY A 100 -39.07 15.27 -16.71
N ARG A 101 -38.18 16.19 -16.33
CA ARG A 101 -37.76 17.30 -17.20
C ARG A 101 -36.98 16.77 -18.40
N THR A 102 -37.34 17.22 -19.59
CA THR A 102 -36.59 16.91 -20.82
C THR A 102 -35.43 17.90 -21.00
N VAL A 103 -34.29 17.38 -21.43
CA VAL A 103 -33.08 18.15 -21.73
C VAL A 103 -32.63 17.82 -23.14
N GLU A 104 -32.33 18.83 -23.93
CA GLU A 104 -31.84 18.66 -25.31
C GLU A 104 -30.45 19.29 -25.44
N ALA A 105 -29.52 18.56 -26.06
CA ALA A 105 -28.16 19.04 -26.32
C ALA A 105 -27.76 18.76 -27.77
N PRO A 106 -27.54 19.79 -28.60
CA PRO A 106 -27.04 19.59 -29.95
C PRO A 106 -25.53 19.27 -29.95
N TYR A 107 -25.08 18.44 -30.89
CA TYR A 107 -23.69 17.99 -30.96
C TYR A 107 -23.09 18.11 -32.36
N ASP A 108 -21.77 18.29 -32.40
CA ASP A 108 -20.95 18.14 -33.60
C ASP A 108 -20.12 16.83 -33.55
N ARG A 109 -19.85 16.35 -32.33
CA ARG A 109 -19.29 15.04 -32.00
C ARG A 109 -20.06 14.41 -30.84
N LEU A 110 -20.26 13.09 -30.89
CA LEU A 110 -20.97 12.34 -29.85
C LEU A 110 -20.13 11.16 -29.36
N ILE A 111 -20.00 10.99 -28.05
CA ILE A 111 -19.38 9.82 -27.42
C ILE A 111 -20.47 9.00 -26.75
N LEU A 112 -20.56 7.72 -27.10
CA LEU A 112 -21.36 6.72 -26.38
C LEU A 112 -20.45 5.98 -25.40
N ALA A 113 -20.60 6.27 -24.12
CA ALA A 113 -19.88 5.66 -23.00
C ALA A 113 -20.85 4.95 -22.04
N THR A 114 -21.85 4.27 -22.61
CA THR A 114 -23.00 3.66 -21.91
C THR A 114 -22.65 2.42 -21.07
N GLY A 115 -21.42 1.92 -21.15
CA GLY A 115 -20.94 0.78 -20.38
C GLY A 115 -21.71 -0.51 -20.67
N SER A 116 -21.96 -1.30 -19.63
CA SER A 116 -22.72 -2.55 -19.70
C SER A 116 -23.79 -2.65 -18.61
N ASN A 117 -24.81 -3.48 -18.88
CA ASN A 117 -25.86 -3.84 -17.94
C ASN A 117 -25.58 -5.21 -17.30
N PRO A 118 -25.97 -5.43 -16.03
CA PRO A 118 -25.93 -6.75 -15.41
C PRO A 118 -26.80 -7.75 -16.18
N PHE A 119 -26.32 -8.97 -16.32
CA PHE A 119 -27.15 -10.05 -16.85
C PHE A 119 -27.92 -10.70 -15.70
N MET A 120 -29.22 -10.48 -15.66
CA MET A 120 -30.13 -11.14 -14.72
C MET A 120 -30.70 -12.41 -15.35
N LEU A 121 -30.63 -13.55 -14.66
CA LEU A 121 -31.13 -14.82 -15.17
C LEU A 121 -32.64 -14.73 -15.49
N PRO A 122 -33.10 -15.29 -16.62
CA PRO A 122 -34.52 -15.29 -16.98
C PRO A 122 -35.27 -16.44 -16.30
N ILE A 123 -35.31 -16.44 -14.97
CA ILE A 123 -35.95 -17.47 -14.15
C ILE A 123 -37.18 -16.91 -13.40
N PRO A 124 -38.18 -17.73 -13.07
CA PRO A 124 -39.30 -17.31 -12.24
C PRO A 124 -38.81 -16.74 -10.89
N GLY A 125 -39.47 -15.68 -10.42
CA GLY A 125 -39.14 -15.00 -9.17
C GLY A 125 -37.98 -13.99 -9.26
N ARG A 126 -37.38 -13.77 -10.44
CA ARG A 126 -36.29 -12.77 -10.61
C ARG A 126 -36.64 -11.33 -10.25
N GLU A 127 -37.93 -10.97 -10.24
CA GLU A 127 -38.43 -9.63 -9.90
C GLU A 127 -38.88 -9.53 -8.43
N LEU A 128 -38.68 -10.58 -7.62
CA LEU A 128 -39.07 -10.56 -6.21
C LEU A 128 -38.24 -9.51 -5.44
N PRO A 129 -38.83 -8.81 -4.45
CA PRO A 129 -38.06 -7.97 -3.56
C PRO A 129 -36.98 -8.77 -2.83
N GLY A 130 -35.76 -8.23 -2.80
CA GLY A 130 -34.57 -8.91 -2.27
C GLY A 130 -33.73 -9.63 -3.33
N VAL A 131 -34.12 -9.58 -4.61
CA VAL A 131 -33.28 -10.01 -5.74
C VAL A 131 -32.61 -8.79 -6.35
N LEU A 132 -31.28 -8.72 -6.25
CA LEU A 132 -30.48 -7.56 -6.67
C LEU A 132 -29.44 -7.94 -7.71
N ALA A 133 -29.11 -6.97 -8.57
CA ALA A 133 -27.86 -6.99 -9.30
C ALA A 133 -26.74 -6.46 -8.40
N TYR A 134 -25.51 -6.43 -8.92
CA TYR A 134 -24.42 -5.71 -8.27
C TYR A 134 -23.60 -4.97 -9.29
N ARG A 135 -23.82 -3.66 -9.42
CA ARG A 135 -23.21 -2.88 -10.49
C ARG A 135 -22.95 -1.43 -10.12
N ASP A 136 -23.88 -0.75 -9.48
CA ASP A 136 -23.80 0.67 -9.17
C ASP A 136 -23.94 0.98 -7.67
N ILE A 137 -23.94 2.26 -7.33
CA ILE A 137 -24.08 2.73 -5.94
C ILE A 137 -25.44 2.33 -5.36
N ALA A 138 -26.51 2.36 -6.15
CA ALA A 138 -27.85 2.01 -5.69
C ALA A 138 -27.94 0.51 -5.35
N ASP A 139 -27.40 -0.36 -6.19
CA ASP A 139 -27.27 -1.80 -5.90
C ASP A 139 -26.49 -2.02 -4.60
N THR A 140 -25.34 -1.34 -4.47
CA THR A 140 -24.45 -1.47 -3.31
C THR A 140 -25.16 -1.05 -2.03
N GLN A 141 -25.89 0.08 -2.05
CA GLN A 141 -26.65 0.55 -0.90
C GLN A 141 -27.79 -0.40 -0.55
N ALA A 142 -28.55 -0.88 -1.54
CA ALA A 142 -29.63 -1.85 -1.33
C ALA A 142 -29.11 -3.15 -0.70
N MET A 143 -27.92 -3.61 -1.08
CA MET A 143 -27.25 -4.75 -0.46
C MET A 143 -26.83 -4.47 1.00
N ILE A 144 -26.30 -3.28 1.29
CA ILE A 144 -25.95 -2.86 2.66
C ILE A 144 -27.20 -2.82 3.55
N ASP A 145 -28.29 -2.25 3.05
CA ASP A 145 -29.56 -2.14 3.77
C ASP A 145 -30.18 -3.52 4.04
N ALA A 146 -30.12 -4.42 3.04
CA ALA A 146 -30.54 -5.80 3.19
C ALA A 146 -29.70 -6.54 4.25
N ALA A 147 -28.38 -6.36 4.25
CA ALA A 147 -27.49 -6.99 5.22
C ALA A 147 -27.71 -6.51 6.66
N ALA A 148 -28.24 -5.29 6.85
CA ALA A 148 -28.62 -4.79 8.18
C ALA A 148 -29.85 -5.51 8.75
N SER A 149 -30.75 -5.99 7.89
CA SER A 149 -32.06 -6.54 8.29
C SER A 149 -32.15 -8.06 8.21
N TYR A 150 -31.37 -8.68 7.32
CA TYR A 150 -31.48 -10.09 6.98
C TYR A 150 -30.17 -10.84 7.26
N LYS A 151 -30.23 -12.18 7.30
CA LYS A 151 -29.08 -13.02 7.68
C LYS A 151 -28.62 -13.98 6.60
N HIS A 152 -29.48 -14.39 5.68
CA HIS A 152 -29.14 -15.38 4.65
C HIS A 152 -29.09 -14.75 3.26
N ALA A 153 -27.94 -14.81 2.61
CA ALA A 153 -27.77 -14.39 1.23
C ALA A 153 -27.33 -15.53 0.32
N VAL A 154 -27.84 -15.54 -0.90
CA VAL A 154 -27.34 -16.40 -1.99
C VAL A 154 -26.76 -15.51 -3.08
N VAL A 155 -25.51 -15.76 -3.45
CA VAL A 155 -24.86 -15.09 -4.58
C VAL A 155 -24.80 -16.07 -5.74
N ILE A 156 -25.48 -15.76 -6.83
CA ILE A 156 -25.49 -16.58 -8.04
C ILE A 156 -24.37 -16.07 -8.96
N GLY A 157 -23.32 -16.88 -9.11
CA GLY A 157 -22.13 -16.63 -9.93
C GLY A 157 -20.83 -16.65 -9.12
N GLY A 158 -19.98 -17.64 -9.37
CA GLY A 158 -18.65 -17.80 -8.75
C GLY A 158 -17.51 -17.06 -9.46
N GLY A 159 -17.81 -15.95 -10.13
CA GLY A 159 -16.81 -15.09 -10.78
C GLY A 159 -16.31 -13.98 -9.85
N LEU A 160 -15.36 -13.15 -10.34
CA LEU A 160 -14.75 -12.03 -9.59
C LEU A 160 -15.77 -11.24 -8.75
N LEU A 161 -16.78 -10.68 -9.41
CA LEU A 161 -17.75 -9.78 -8.79
C LEU A 161 -18.65 -10.51 -7.79
N GLY A 162 -19.00 -11.77 -8.06
CA GLY A 162 -19.81 -12.58 -7.15
C GLY A 162 -19.04 -12.95 -5.87
N LEU A 163 -17.78 -13.33 -5.99
CA LEU A 163 -16.93 -13.62 -4.83
C LEU A 163 -16.63 -12.36 -4.00
N GLU A 164 -16.42 -11.23 -4.66
CA GLU A 164 -16.26 -9.92 -4.00
C GLU A 164 -17.55 -9.50 -3.25
N ALA A 165 -18.72 -9.67 -3.87
CA ALA A 165 -20.02 -9.44 -3.25
C ALA A 165 -20.26 -10.34 -2.05
N ALA A 166 -19.98 -11.64 -2.19
CA ALA A 166 -20.14 -12.62 -1.13
C ALA A 166 -19.28 -12.28 0.08
N ASN A 167 -18.00 -11.96 -0.12
CA ASN A 167 -17.10 -11.52 0.93
C ASN A 167 -17.59 -10.21 1.60
N GLY A 168 -18.08 -9.25 0.83
CA GLY A 168 -18.65 -8.00 1.37
C GLY A 168 -19.85 -8.24 2.29
N LEU A 169 -20.80 -9.08 1.86
CA LEU A 169 -21.97 -9.45 2.65
C LEU A 169 -21.60 -10.26 3.91
N MET A 170 -20.61 -11.16 3.82
CA MET A 170 -20.09 -11.90 4.97
C MET A 170 -19.49 -10.96 6.02
N LYS A 171 -18.70 -9.96 5.61
CA LYS A 171 -18.15 -8.95 6.52
C LYS A 171 -19.23 -8.10 7.20
N ARG A 172 -20.41 -7.99 6.60
CA ARG A 172 -21.61 -7.37 7.19
C ARG A 172 -22.42 -8.32 8.08
N GLY A 173 -21.96 -9.56 8.29
CA GLY A 173 -22.56 -10.52 9.21
C GLY A 173 -23.66 -11.41 8.60
N MET A 174 -23.76 -11.48 7.27
CA MET A 174 -24.63 -12.45 6.60
C MET A 174 -23.94 -13.81 6.46
N GLN A 175 -24.73 -14.88 6.49
CA GLN A 175 -24.35 -16.20 5.99
C GLN A 175 -24.56 -16.22 4.48
N VAL A 176 -23.50 -16.51 3.73
CA VAL A 176 -23.53 -16.42 2.27
C VAL A 176 -23.25 -17.77 1.62
N THR A 177 -24.15 -18.19 0.73
CA THR A 177 -23.95 -19.33 -0.18
C THR A 177 -23.70 -18.83 -1.60
N VAL A 178 -22.55 -19.16 -2.18
CA VAL A 178 -22.24 -18.92 -3.59
C VAL A 178 -22.71 -20.11 -4.40
N VAL A 179 -23.62 -19.86 -5.34
CA VAL A 179 -24.10 -20.83 -6.31
C VAL A 179 -23.34 -20.61 -7.61
N HIS A 180 -22.68 -21.64 -8.11
CA HIS A 180 -21.96 -21.58 -9.38
C HIS A 180 -22.29 -22.77 -10.25
N ALA A 181 -22.53 -22.53 -11.54
CA ALA A 181 -22.87 -23.59 -12.49
C ALA A 181 -21.64 -24.35 -13.02
N GLY A 182 -20.46 -23.73 -12.92
CA GLY A 182 -19.20 -24.35 -13.32
C GLY A 182 -18.66 -25.37 -12.31
N GLU A 183 -17.69 -26.15 -12.76
CA GLU A 183 -16.99 -27.15 -11.94
C GLU A 183 -16.00 -26.51 -10.95
N TRP A 184 -15.44 -25.34 -11.28
CA TRP A 184 -14.56 -24.56 -10.41
C TRP A 184 -14.88 -23.06 -10.50
N LEU A 185 -14.34 -22.30 -9.55
CA LEU A 185 -14.54 -20.84 -9.47
C LEU A 185 -13.69 -20.09 -10.49
N MET A 186 -14.20 -18.95 -10.97
CA MET A 186 -13.49 -18.06 -11.89
C MET A 186 -12.93 -18.78 -13.12
N GLU A 187 -13.69 -19.66 -13.75
CA GLU A 187 -13.25 -20.55 -14.85
C GLU A 187 -12.74 -19.82 -16.11
N ARG A 188 -13.05 -18.53 -16.22
CA ARG A 188 -12.55 -17.67 -17.29
C ARG A 188 -11.18 -17.05 -16.98
N GLN A 189 -10.74 -17.12 -15.73
CA GLN A 189 -9.52 -16.48 -15.23
C GLN A 189 -8.60 -17.41 -14.45
N LEU A 190 -9.06 -18.60 -14.07
CA LEU A 190 -8.27 -19.62 -13.37
C LEU A 190 -8.47 -20.98 -14.05
N ASP A 191 -7.44 -21.82 -13.98
CA ASP A 191 -7.59 -23.24 -14.23
C ASP A 191 -8.25 -23.96 -13.03
N ASP A 192 -8.51 -25.26 -13.19
CA ASP A 192 -9.25 -26.03 -12.19
C ASP A 192 -8.48 -26.16 -10.86
N VAL A 193 -7.16 -26.27 -10.91
CA VAL A 193 -6.30 -26.36 -9.71
C VAL A 193 -6.37 -25.06 -8.91
N ALA A 194 -6.10 -23.91 -9.53
CA ALA A 194 -6.16 -22.63 -8.84
C ALA A 194 -7.60 -22.30 -8.39
N GLY A 195 -8.61 -22.67 -9.17
CA GLY A 195 -10.02 -22.50 -8.81
C GLY A 195 -10.43 -23.30 -7.57
N LYS A 196 -9.93 -24.53 -7.43
CA LYS A 196 -10.18 -25.38 -6.25
C LYS A 196 -9.45 -24.86 -5.00
N LEU A 197 -8.20 -24.40 -5.14
CA LEU A 197 -7.48 -23.75 -4.03
C LEU A 197 -8.20 -22.50 -3.54
N LEU A 198 -8.69 -21.68 -4.46
CA LEU A 198 -9.53 -20.52 -4.16
C LEU A 198 -10.80 -20.92 -3.40
N GLN A 199 -11.51 -21.93 -3.89
CA GLN A 199 -12.73 -22.43 -3.26
C GLN A 199 -12.45 -22.91 -1.82
N GLN A 200 -11.39 -23.68 -1.62
CA GLN A 200 -11.00 -24.16 -0.29
C GLN A 200 -10.69 -22.99 0.65
N SER A 201 -9.84 -22.04 0.23
CA SER A 201 -9.46 -20.89 1.06
C SER A 201 -10.66 -20.02 1.45
N LEU A 202 -11.63 -19.85 0.55
CA LEU A 202 -12.86 -19.12 0.85
C LEU A 202 -13.80 -19.91 1.75
N ALA A 203 -13.87 -21.23 1.59
CA ALA A 203 -14.69 -22.10 2.44
C ALA A 203 -14.18 -22.13 3.89
N GLU A 204 -12.86 -22.16 4.08
CA GLU A 204 -12.21 -22.06 5.39
C GLU A 204 -12.52 -20.72 6.10
N ARG A 205 -12.87 -19.69 5.34
CA ARG A 205 -13.32 -18.37 5.85
C ARG A 205 -14.82 -18.31 6.12
N GLY A 206 -15.54 -19.42 5.95
CA GLY A 206 -16.96 -19.55 6.22
C GLY A 206 -17.88 -19.30 5.03
N MET A 207 -17.34 -19.14 3.80
CA MET A 207 -18.16 -19.02 2.60
C MET A 207 -18.70 -20.39 2.19
N GLN A 208 -20.01 -20.51 1.93
CA GLN A 208 -20.61 -21.76 1.49
C GLN A 208 -20.67 -21.80 -0.03
N PHE A 209 -20.51 -22.98 -0.62
CA PHE A 209 -20.51 -23.17 -2.07
C PHE A 209 -21.48 -24.27 -2.50
N LEU A 210 -22.26 -23.99 -3.53
CA LEU A 210 -23.01 -24.97 -4.31
C LEU A 210 -22.48 -24.94 -5.75
N MET A 211 -21.55 -25.86 -6.01
CA MET A 211 -20.91 -26.01 -7.32
C MET A 211 -21.76 -26.87 -8.25
N GLN A 212 -21.64 -26.65 -9.56
CA GLN A 212 -22.42 -27.31 -10.59
C GLN A 212 -23.95 -27.23 -10.37
N ALA A 213 -24.41 -26.25 -9.60
CA ALA A 213 -25.82 -26.09 -9.25
C ALA A 213 -26.55 -25.24 -10.28
N GLN A 214 -27.69 -25.76 -10.79
CA GLN A 214 -28.53 -25.05 -11.76
C GLN A 214 -29.77 -24.48 -11.08
N THR A 215 -29.82 -23.15 -10.94
CA THR A 215 -31.00 -22.45 -10.41
C THR A 215 -32.20 -22.64 -11.33
N GLN A 216 -33.33 -23.06 -10.75
CA GLN A 216 -34.61 -23.23 -11.44
C GLN A 216 -35.53 -22.03 -11.23
N GLU A 217 -35.71 -21.59 -9.99
CA GLU A 217 -36.58 -20.46 -9.63
C GLU A 217 -36.22 -19.85 -8.27
N LEU A 218 -36.69 -18.62 -8.04
CA LEU A 218 -36.61 -17.95 -6.74
C LEU A 218 -38.00 -17.98 -6.10
N VAL A 219 -38.07 -18.52 -4.88
CA VAL A 219 -39.34 -18.81 -4.19
C VAL A 219 -39.69 -17.64 -3.27
N ALA A 220 -40.93 -17.16 -3.37
CA ALA A 220 -41.45 -16.10 -2.51
C ALA A 220 -41.84 -16.64 -1.12
N GLY A 221 -41.54 -15.88 -0.08
CA GLY A 221 -42.02 -16.10 1.29
C GLY A 221 -43.44 -15.58 1.50
N GLY A 222 -43.95 -15.75 2.72
CA GLY A 222 -45.28 -15.26 3.11
C GLY A 222 -45.44 -13.73 3.08
N ASP A 223 -44.33 -12.99 3.08
CA ASP A 223 -44.27 -11.54 2.94
C ASP A 223 -44.12 -11.06 1.48
N GLY A 224 -44.10 -11.99 0.53
CA GLY A 224 -43.94 -11.73 -0.90
C GLY A 224 -42.50 -11.40 -1.34
N ARG A 225 -41.51 -11.47 -0.44
CA ARG A 225 -40.08 -11.30 -0.77
C ARG A 225 -39.44 -12.64 -1.12
N VAL A 226 -38.22 -12.64 -1.64
CA VAL A 226 -37.46 -13.88 -1.81
C VAL A 226 -37.20 -14.55 -0.45
N ALA A 227 -37.45 -15.85 -0.37
CA ALA A 227 -37.23 -16.66 0.83
C ALA A 227 -36.32 -17.88 0.57
N ALA A 228 -36.25 -18.36 -0.67
CA ALA A 228 -35.38 -19.48 -1.03
C ALA A 228 -34.99 -19.46 -2.53
N VAL A 229 -33.91 -20.17 -2.85
CA VAL A 229 -33.49 -20.50 -4.20
C VAL A 229 -33.71 -22.00 -4.42
N ARG A 230 -34.49 -22.36 -5.44
CA ARG A 230 -34.75 -23.74 -5.84
C ARG A 230 -33.88 -24.12 -7.03
N PHE A 231 -33.29 -25.31 -6.99
CA PHE A 231 -32.43 -25.85 -8.04
C PHE A 231 -33.16 -26.94 -8.84
N LYS A 232 -32.65 -27.24 -10.03
CA LYS A 232 -33.26 -28.24 -10.94
C LYS A 232 -33.24 -29.67 -10.42
N ASP A 233 -32.37 -29.98 -9.46
CA ASP A 233 -32.32 -31.28 -8.80
C ASP A 233 -33.38 -31.41 -7.68
N GLY A 234 -34.17 -30.36 -7.45
CA GLY A 234 -35.21 -30.29 -6.43
C GLY A 234 -34.72 -29.81 -5.07
N SER A 235 -33.41 -29.57 -4.88
CA SER A 235 -32.88 -28.99 -3.65
C SER A 235 -33.24 -27.50 -3.52
N GLU A 236 -33.28 -27.01 -2.28
CA GLU A 236 -33.56 -25.62 -1.95
C GLU A 236 -32.61 -25.08 -0.89
N VAL A 237 -32.23 -23.81 -1.02
CA VAL A 237 -31.45 -23.09 0.00
C VAL A 237 -32.19 -21.82 0.44
N PRO A 238 -32.30 -21.55 1.76
CA PRO A 238 -32.87 -20.30 2.27
C PRO A 238 -32.11 -19.06 1.79
N ALA A 239 -32.84 -18.05 1.33
CA ALA A 239 -32.27 -16.80 0.83
C ALA A 239 -33.23 -15.64 1.06
N GLN A 240 -32.80 -14.66 1.85
CA GLN A 240 -33.52 -13.41 2.08
C GLN A 240 -32.97 -12.26 1.22
N LEU A 241 -31.75 -12.46 0.70
CA LEU A 241 -31.10 -11.64 -0.31
C LEU A 241 -30.55 -12.58 -1.39
N VAL A 242 -30.85 -12.30 -2.66
CA VAL A 242 -30.25 -12.99 -3.80
C VAL A 242 -29.51 -11.97 -4.64
N VAL A 243 -28.21 -12.15 -4.84
CA VAL A 243 -27.38 -11.30 -5.70
C VAL A 243 -27.05 -12.06 -6.96
N MET A 244 -27.45 -11.55 -8.13
CA MET A 244 -27.10 -12.13 -9.42
C MET A 244 -25.84 -11.46 -9.98
N ALA A 245 -24.73 -12.22 -10.02
CA ALA A 245 -23.43 -11.80 -10.50
C ALA A 245 -22.93 -12.73 -11.64
N VAL A 246 -23.82 -13.04 -12.60
CA VAL A 246 -23.56 -14.01 -13.69
C VAL A 246 -23.02 -13.38 -14.98
N GLY A 247 -22.44 -12.18 -14.87
CA GLY A 247 -21.82 -11.44 -15.97
C GLY A 247 -22.56 -10.19 -16.41
N ILE A 248 -22.02 -9.54 -17.43
CA ILE A 248 -22.50 -8.25 -17.96
C ILE A 248 -22.72 -8.34 -19.47
N ARG A 249 -23.56 -7.46 -20.00
CA ARG A 249 -23.80 -7.29 -21.44
C ARG A 249 -23.60 -5.82 -21.84
N PRO A 250 -22.84 -5.52 -22.91
CA PRO A 250 -22.71 -4.17 -23.44
C PRO A 250 -24.07 -3.46 -23.58
N ASN A 251 -24.15 -2.21 -23.13
CA ASN A 251 -25.39 -1.43 -23.18
C ASN A 251 -25.55 -0.77 -24.55
N THR A 252 -26.16 -1.50 -25.48
CA THR A 252 -26.26 -1.15 -26.91
C THR A 252 -27.62 -0.61 -27.33
N ALA A 253 -28.63 -0.63 -26.45
CA ALA A 253 -30.02 -0.32 -26.82
C ALA A 253 -30.18 1.05 -27.50
N LEU A 254 -29.51 2.08 -26.98
CA LEU A 254 -29.53 3.42 -27.59
C LEU A 254 -28.88 3.42 -28.99
N ALA A 255 -27.76 2.72 -29.15
CA ALA A 255 -27.06 2.62 -30.43
C ALA A 255 -27.87 1.86 -31.49
N GLU A 256 -28.60 0.82 -31.09
CA GLU A 256 -29.52 0.07 -31.95
C GLU A 256 -30.68 0.94 -32.43
N GLN A 257 -31.28 1.74 -31.52
CA GLN A 257 -32.32 2.73 -31.87
C GLN A 257 -31.80 3.83 -32.80
N MET A 258 -30.51 4.19 -32.67
CA MET A 258 -29.81 5.10 -33.58
C MET A 258 -29.44 4.44 -34.92
N HIS A 259 -29.75 3.15 -35.12
CA HIS A 259 -29.36 2.35 -36.27
C HIS A 259 -27.84 2.32 -36.51
N LEU A 260 -27.05 2.25 -35.43
CA LEU A 260 -25.61 1.99 -35.50
C LEU A 260 -25.36 0.48 -35.59
N HIS A 261 -24.25 0.09 -36.22
CA HIS A 261 -23.88 -1.32 -36.29
C HIS A 261 -23.45 -1.84 -34.91
N VAL A 262 -24.16 -2.87 -34.45
CA VAL A 262 -23.92 -3.54 -33.17
C VAL A 262 -23.68 -5.03 -33.44
N ASN A 263 -22.60 -5.55 -32.86
CA ASN A 263 -22.28 -6.97 -32.83
C ASN A 263 -21.51 -7.27 -31.55
N ARG A 264 -22.17 -7.91 -30.58
CA ARG A 264 -21.74 -8.06 -29.17
C ARG A 264 -21.63 -6.74 -28.39
N GLY A 265 -21.21 -5.65 -29.04
CA GLY A 265 -21.20 -4.26 -28.60
C GLY A 265 -21.29 -3.31 -29.80
N ILE A 266 -21.21 -1.99 -29.58
CA ILE A 266 -21.21 -0.98 -30.64
C ILE A 266 -19.91 -1.12 -31.44
N VAL A 267 -20.00 -1.42 -32.72
CA VAL A 267 -18.82 -1.75 -33.53
C VAL A 267 -18.05 -0.48 -33.87
N VAL A 268 -16.77 -0.48 -33.50
CA VAL A 268 -15.87 0.67 -33.68
C VAL A 268 -14.62 0.32 -34.49
N SER A 269 -14.07 1.32 -35.17
CA SER A 269 -12.79 1.27 -35.85
C SER A 269 -11.61 1.32 -34.87
N ASP A 270 -10.38 1.24 -35.39
CA ASP A 270 -9.14 1.46 -34.63
C ASP A 270 -9.03 2.88 -34.04
N THR A 271 -9.88 3.83 -34.46
CA THR A 271 -9.96 5.20 -33.92
C THR A 271 -11.14 5.40 -32.96
N LEU A 272 -11.85 4.32 -32.61
CA LEU A 272 -13.03 4.29 -31.75
C LEU A 272 -14.26 5.00 -32.33
N GLN A 273 -14.21 5.42 -33.60
CA GLN A 273 -15.39 5.87 -34.33
C GLN A 273 -16.31 4.70 -34.61
N THR A 274 -17.62 4.92 -34.53
CA THR A 274 -18.58 3.93 -35.00
C THR A 274 -18.43 3.72 -36.50
N VAL A 275 -18.57 2.49 -36.98
CA VAL A 275 -18.44 2.19 -38.42
C VAL A 275 -19.62 2.71 -39.26
N THR A 276 -20.69 3.16 -38.61
CA THR A 276 -21.92 3.64 -39.26
C THR A 276 -21.99 5.17 -39.35
N ASP A 277 -21.44 5.89 -38.38
CA ASP A 277 -21.44 7.34 -38.36
C ASP A 277 -20.12 7.89 -37.82
N PRO A 278 -19.28 8.53 -38.66
CA PRO A 278 -17.96 8.98 -38.24
C PRO A 278 -18.00 10.14 -37.23
N ARG A 279 -19.17 10.76 -37.01
CA ARG A 279 -19.35 11.81 -35.99
C ARG A 279 -19.57 11.22 -34.59
N ILE A 280 -19.86 9.94 -34.51
CA ILE A 280 -20.20 9.21 -33.29
C ILE A 280 -19.08 8.23 -32.96
N TYR A 281 -18.73 8.18 -31.69
CA TYR A 281 -17.73 7.29 -31.13
C TYR A 281 -18.35 6.41 -30.05
N ALA A 282 -17.73 5.27 -29.77
CA ALA A 282 -18.06 4.48 -28.58
C ALA A 282 -16.79 4.09 -27.82
N VAL A 283 -16.88 4.10 -26.49
CA VAL A 283 -15.74 3.82 -25.59
C VAL A 283 -16.21 3.11 -24.33
N GLY A 284 -15.39 2.22 -23.80
CA GLY A 284 -15.72 1.45 -22.62
C GLY A 284 -16.34 0.09 -22.96
N GLU A 285 -17.05 -0.49 -22.00
CA GLU A 285 -17.65 -1.83 -22.14
C GLU A 285 -18.73 -1.89 -23.23
N CYS A 286 -19.30 -0.75 -23.65
CA CYS A 286 -20.27 -0.72 -24.73
C CYS A 286 -19.62 -0.90 -26.11
N ALA A 287 -18.31 -0.67 -26.25
CA ALA A 287 -17.61 -0.68 -27.53
C ALA A 287 -17.07 -2.09 -27.87
N ALA A 288 -17.31 -2.51 -29.11
CA ALA A 288 -16.75 -3.73 -29.69
C ALA A 288 -15.69 -3.36 -30.73
N HIS A 289 -14.42 -3.57 -30.39
CA HIS A 289 -13.29 -3.39 -31.30
C HIS A 289 -12.80 -4.76 -31.80
N ARG A 290 -12.73 -4.93 -33.12
CA ARG A 290 -12.33 -6.21 -33.77
C ARG A 290 -13.07 -7.44 -33.21
N GLY A 291 -14.35 -7.28 -32.89
CA GLY A 291 -15.23 -8.34 -32.38
C GLY A 291 -15.13 -8.62 -30.87
N ILE A 292 -14.32 -7.84 -30.14
CA ILE A 292 -14.10 -7.99 -28.70
C ILE A 292 -14.67 -6.78 -27.96
N ALA A 293 -15.50 -7.04 -26.94
CA ALA A 293 -15.94 -6.04 -25.96
C ALA A 293 -15.27 -6.36 -24.62
N TYR A 294 -14.49 -5.42 -24.10
CA TYR A 294 -13.71 -5.61 -22.88
C TYR A 294 -14.52 -5.25 -21.63
N GLY A 295 -14.45 -6.09 -20.60
CA GLY A 295 -15.07 -5.89 -19.28
C GLY A 295 -14.09 -5.46 -18.18
N LEU A 296 -12.97 -4.83 -18.54
CA LEU A 296 -11.86 -4.51 -17.63
C LEU A 296 -11.38 -3.08 -17.88
N VAL A 297 -11.12 -2.32 -16.81
CA VAL A 297 -10.81 -0.88 -16.86
C VAL A 297 -9.56 -0.54 -17.67
N ALA A 298 -8.50 -1.34 -17.61
CA ALA A 298 -7.25 -1.06 -18.31
C ALA A 298 -7.45 -0.94 -19.84
N PRO A 299 -8.07 -1.92 -20.52
CA PRO A 299 -8.50 -1.76 -21.90
C PRO A 299 -9.34 -0.51 -22.16
N LEU A 300 -10.29 -0.18 -21.27
CA LEU A 300 -11.18 0.98 -21.48
C LEU A 300 -10.41 2.31 -21.41
N PHE A 301 -9.38 2.39 -20.58
CA PHE A 301 -8.53 3.57 -20.48
C PHE A 301 -7.61 3.71 -21.70
N GLU A 302 -7.12 2.61 -22.26
CA GLU A 302 -6.42 2.62 -23.54
C GLU A 302 -7.33 3.12 -24.67
N GLN A 303 -8.57 2.63 -24.73
CA GLN A 303 -9.56 3.14 -25.69
C GLN A 303 -9.79 4.65 -25.52
N GLY A 304 -9.94 5.13 -24.27
CA GLY A 304 -10.12 6.55 -23.97
C GLY A 304 -8.96 7.43 -24.45
N LYS A 305 -7.71 6.97 -24.31
CA LYS A 305 -6.53 7.68 -24.83
C LYS A 305 -6.54 7.79 -26.35
N VAL A 306 -6.87 6.72 -27.05
CA VAL A 306 -6.93 6.72 -28.53
C VAL A 306 -8.08 7.60 -29.02
N LEU A 307 -9.25 7.51 -28.39
CA LEU A 307 -10.41 8.34 -28.73
C LEU A 307 -10.12 9.83 -28.52
N ALA A 308 -9.49 10.20 -27.41
CA ALA A 308 -9.06 11.58 -27.16
C ALA A 308 -8.12 12.11 -28.24
N ASN A 309 -7.12 11.30 -28.65
CA ASN A 309 -6.20 11.67 -29.73
C ASN A 309 -6.90 11.96 -31.06
N HIS A 310 -7.91 11.15 -31.37
CA HIS A 310 -8.69 11.33 -32.58
C HIS A 310 -9.63 12.54 -32.50
N LEU A 311 -10.29 12.76 -31.36
CA LEU A 311 -11.12 13.94 -31.12
C LEU A 311 -10.30 15.24 -31.10
N ALA A 312 -9.04 15.19 -30.70
CA ALA A 312 -8.11 16.32 -30.79
C ALA A 312 -7.58 16.58 -32.21
N GLU A 313 -8.05 15.82 -33.20
CA GLU A 313 -7.68 15.93 -34.63
C GLU A 313 -6.19 15.66 -34.91
N TRP A 314 -5.50 14.94 -34.03
CA TRP A 314 -4.09 14.57 -34.24
C TRP A 314 -3.95 13.35 -35.14
N GLY A 315 -4.86 12.37 -35.03
CA GLY A 315 -4.93 11.20 -35.92
C GLY A 315 -3.74 10.24 -35.85
N ILE A 316 -2.95 10.27 -34.78
CA ILE A 316 -1.70 9.48 -34.62
C ILE A 316 -1.89 8.19 -33.82
N GLY A 317 -2.97 8.08 -33.02
CA GLY A 317 -3.25 6.91 -32.19
C GLY A 317 -4.18 5.90 -32.87
N ARG A 318 -3.90 4.61 -32.70
CA ARG A 318 -4.80 3.51 -33.09
C ARG A 318 -4.90 2.48 -31.97
N TYR A 319 -6.10 2.05 -31.66
CA TYR A 319 -6.36 0.96 -30.72
C TYR A 319 -6.19 -0.37 -31.46
N GLN A 320 -5.32 -1.24 -30.96
CA GLN A 320 -5.01 -2.54 -31.58
C GLN A 320 -5.62 -3.73 -30.81
N GLY A 321 -6.37 -3.45 -29.75
CA GLY A 321 -6.78 -4.44 -28.74
C GLY A 321 -5.81 -4.49 -27.57
N SER A 322 -6.28 -4.99 -26.44
CA SER A 322 -5.52 -5.08 -25.19
C SER A 322 -5.32 -6.54 -24.75
N LEU A 323 -4.15 -6.82 -24.19
CA LEU A 323 -3.91 -8.04 -23.39
C LEU A 323 -4.40 -7.78 -21.97
N THR A 324 -5.08 -8.76 -21.38
CA THR A 324 -5.72 -8.59 -20.07
C THR A 324 -4.98 -9.38 -19.00
N SER A 325 -4.87 -8.80 -17.81
CA SER A 325 -4.53 -9.53 -16.59
C SER A 325 -5.67 -9.42 -15.57
N THR A 326 -5.88 -10.47 -14.78
CA THR A 326 -6.90 -10.50 -13.73
C THR A 326 -6.28 -10.65 -12.36
N LYS A 327 -6.87 -9.95 -11.37
CA LYS A 327 -6.61 -10.12 -9.93
C LYS A 327 -7.95 -10.06 -9.17
N LEU A 328 -8.04 -10.75 -8.04
CA LEU A 328 -9.22 -10.74 -7.14
C LEU A 328 -8.99 -9.78 -5.97
N LYS A 329 -10.02 -9.07 -5.52
CA LYS A 329 -9.94 -8.08 -4.42
C LYS A 329 -10.53 -8.61 -3.11
N VAL A 330 -10.21 -9.85 -2.76
CA VAL A 330 -10.55 -10.42 -1.45
C VAL A 330 -9.30 -10.40 -0.58
N THR A 331 -9.34 -9.70 0.55
CA THR A 331 -8.19 -9.53 1.43
C THR A 331 -7.57 -10.88 1.81
N GLY A 332 -6.26 -11.03 1.62
CA GLY A 332 -5.54 -12.26 1.94
C GLY A 332 -5.75 -13.40 0.96
N ILE A 333 -6.27 -13.15 -0.24
CA ILE A 333 -6.25 -14.10 -1.35
C ILE A 333 -5.53 -13.43 -2.50
N ASP A 334 -4.38 -13.99 -2.86
CA ASP A 334 -3.54 -13.50 -3.94
C ASP A 334 -3.69 -14.42 -5.15
N LEU A 335 -4.19 -13.88 -6.26
CA LEU A 335 -4.23 -14.58 -7.55
C LEU A 335 -3.89 -13.65 -8.70
N PHE A 336 -3.35 -14.23 -9.76
CA PHE A 336 -2.98 -13.52 -10.98
C PHE A 336 -3.16 -14.42 -12.20
N SER A 337 -3.76 -13.91 -13.26
CA SER A 337 -3.73 -14.61 -14.56
C SER A 337 -3.60 -13.66 -15.73
N ALA A 338 -2.97 -14.14 -16.80
CA ALA A 338 -2.81 -13.39 -18.05
C ALA A 338 -2.67 -14.32 -19.25
N GLY A 339 -3.12 -13.85 -20.42
CA GLY A 339 -3.02 -14.53 -21.71
C GLY A 339 -3.71 -15.89 -21.76
N ASP A 340 -3.18 -16.79 -22.58
CA ASP A 340 -3.68 -18.15 -22.76
C ASP A 340 -3.02 -19.11 -21.77
N PHE A 341 -3.51 -19.06 -20.53
CA PHE A 341 -3.01 -19.90 -19.43
C PHE A 341 -3.63 -21.31 -19.40
N GLN A 342 -4.65 -21.58 -20.24
CA GLN A 342 -5.23 -22.92 -20.37
C GLN A 342 -4.28 -23.83 -21.16
N GLY A 343 -3.60 -23.28 -22.17
CA GLY A 343 -2.72 -24.04 -23.05
C GLY A 343 -3.50 -24.86 -24.09
N GLY A 344 -2.85 -25.89 -24.62
CA GLY A 344 -3.43 -26.75 -25.66
C GLY A 344 -2.39 -27.41 -26.56
N GLU A 345 -2.85 -27.91 -27.70
CA GLU A 345 -1.98 -28.58 -28.68
C GLU A 345 -0.88 -27.62 -29.19
N GLY A 346 0.37 -28.08 -29.15
CA GLY A 346 1.54 -27.28 -29.54
C GLY A 346 1.99 -26.25 -28.50
N THR A 347 1.57 -26.40 -27.23
CA THR A 347 2.08 -25.61 -26.10
C THR A 347 2.79 -26.51 -25.08
N GLU A 348 3.64 -25.91 -24.26
CA GLU A 348 4.36 -26.55 -23.17
C GLU A 348 4.00 -25.90 -21.83
N GLU A 349 3.93 -26.68 -20.76
CA GLU A 349 3.55 -26.19 -19.43
C GLU A 349 4.70 -26.36 -18.43
N ILE A 350 4.95 -25.31 -17.63
CA ILE A 350 5.82 -25.39 -16.45
C ILE A 350 4.92 -25.13 -15.24
N VAL A 351 4.89 -26.07 -14.30
CA VAL A 351 4.00 -26.03 -13.14
C VAL A 351 4.78 -26.17 -11.84
N LEU A 352 4.48 -25.32 -10.87
CA LEU A 352 4.86 -25.42 -9.47
C LEU A 352 3.59 -25.46 -8.64
N SER A 353 3.45 -26.47 -7.78
CA SER A 353 2.26 -26.66 -6.96
C SER A 353 2.65 -27.15 -5.56
N ASP A 354 2.30 -26.37 -4.55
CA ASP A 354 2.34 -26.73 -3.13
C ASP A 354 1.00 -26.38 -2.48
N PRO A 355 -0.01 -27.27 -2.56
CA PRO A 355 -1.35 -27.03 -2.01
C PRO A 355 -1.39 -26.86 -0.48
N HIS A 356 -0.34 -27.25 0.24
CA HIS A 356 -0.28 -27.26 1.71
C HIS A 356 0.62 -26.18 2.30
N ALA A 357 1.22 -25.33 1.46
CA ALA A 357 1.99 -24.17 1.89
C ALA A 357 1.15 -23.28 2.84
N GLU A 358 1.81 -22.71 3.85
CA GLU A 358 1.18 -21.78 4.79
C GLU A 358 0.49 -20.63 4.04
N GLY A 359 -0.77 -20.34 4.39
CA GLY A 359 -1.58 -19.30 3.74
C GLY A 359 -2.59 -19.77 2.70
N GLY A 360 -2.79 -21.09 2.55
CA GLY A 360 -3.85 -21.66 1.69
C GLY A 360 -3.35 -22.21 0.35
N GLY A 361 -2.06 -22.53 0.25
CA GLY A 361 -1.43 -23.15 -0.92
C GLY A 361 -0.79 -22.16 -1.90
N VAL A 362 0.21 -22.65 -2.64
CA VAL A 362 0.90 -21.93 -3.73
C VAL A 362 0.76 -22.73 -5.02
N TYR A 363 0.38 -22.05 -6.10
CA TYR A 363 0.31 -22.64 -7.43
C TYR A 363 0.79 -21.63 -8.48
N LYS A 364 1.67 -22.06 -9.39
CA LYS A 364 2.13 -21.27 -10.54
C LYS A 364 2.14 -22.17 -11.77
N LYS A 365 1.38 -21.80 -12.80
CA LYS A 365 1.39 -22.42 -14.13
C LYS A 365 1.81 -21.38 -15.16
N LEU A 366 2.82 -21.71 -15.95
CA LEU A 366 3.30 -20.93 -17.08
C LEU A 366 3.12 -21.75 -18.36
N VAL A 367 2.52 -21.15 -19.39
CA VAL A 367 2.28 -21.79 -20.68
C VAL A 367 3.17 -21.14 -21.73
N LEU A 368 3.92 -21.97 -22.45
CA LEU A 368 4.84 -21.57 -23.49
C LEU A 368 4.41 -22.09 -24.86
N LYS A 369 4.71 -21.32 -25.89
CA LYS A 369 4.60 -21.73 -27.29
C LYS A 369 5.80 -21.19 -28.05
N ASP A 370 6.52 -22.04 -28.75
CA ASP A 370 7.72 -21.66 -29.53
C ASP A 370 8.74 -20.86 -28.68
N ASP A 371 9.04 -21.35 -27.47
CA ASP A 371 9.89 -20.70 -26.46
C ASP A 371 9.45 -19.28 -26.07
N ARG A 372 8.17 -18.93 -26.20
CA ARG A 372 7.60 -17.66 -25.74
C ARG A 372 6.49 -17.92 -24.73
N LEU A 373 6.44 -17.08 -23.69
CA LEU A 373 5.36 -17.15 -22.71
C LEU A 373 4.05 -16.65 -23.34
N VAL A 374 3.03 -17.51 -23.38
CA VAL A 374 1.70 -17.18 -23.93
C VAL A 374 0.62 -17.10 -22.87
N GLY A 375 0.87 -17.62 -21.66
CA GLY A 375 -0.05 -17.50 -20.54
C GLY A 375 0.58 -17.77 -19.18
N ALA A 376 -0.04 -17.25 -18.14
CA ALA A 376 0.33 -17.47 -16.75
C ALA A 376 -0.91 -17.53 -15.85
N CYS A 377 -0.94 -18.47 -14.89
CA CYS A 377 -1.94 -18.60 -13.82
C CYS A 377 -1.22 -18.81 -12.49
N LEU A 378 -1.38 -17.90 -11.54
CA LEU A 378 -0.73 -17.90 -10.23
C LEU A 378 -1.77 -17.79 -9.11
N TYR A 379 -1.53 -18.50 -8.02
CA TYR A 379 -2.32 -18.47 -6.79
C TYR A 379 -1.39 -18.56 -5.56
N GLY A 380 -1.70 -17.80 -4.52
CA GLY A 380 -0.87 -17.68 -3.31
C GLY A 380 0.34 -16.77 -3.56
N ASP A 381 1.37 -17.30 -4.20
CA ASP A 381 2.53 -16.49 -4.59
C ASP A 381 2.35 -15.87 -5.98
N THR A 382 2.00 -14.58 -6.00
CA THR A 382 1.75 -13.81 -7.23
C THR A 382 2.78 -12.71 -7.50
N VAL A 383 3.88 -12.69 -6.74
CA VAL A 383 4.87 -11.60 -6.76
C VAL A 383 5.40 -11.33 -8.18
N ASP A 384 5.63 -12.40 -8.95
CA ASP A 384 6.18 -12.34 -10.30
C ASP A 384 5.15 -12.11 -11.41
N GLY A 385 3.85 -12.01 -11.08
CA GLY A 385 2.78 -11.90 -12.10
C GLY A 385 2.98 -10.74 -13.09
N SER A 386 3.46 -9.60 -12.60
CA SER A 386 3.76 -8.44 -13.45
C SER A 386 4.92 -8.67 -14.42
N TRP A 387 5.91 -9.45 -14.01
CA TRP A 387 7.06 -9.79 -14.85
C TRP A 387 6.67 -10.78 -15.94
N TYR A 388 5.89 -11.81 -15.60
CA TYR A 388 5.30 -12.72 -16.59
C TYR A 388 4.41 -11.98 -17.59
N PHE A 389 3.59 -11.03 -17.14
CA PHE A 389 2.78 -10.21 -18.04
C PHE A 389 3.62 -9.42 -19.03
N LYS A 390 4.75 -8.86 -18.57
CA LYS A 390 5.70 -8.16 -19.44
C LYS A 390 6.28 -9.10 -20.50
N LEU A 391 6.79 -10.27 -20.10
CA LEU A 391 7.34 -11.26 -21.04
C LEU A 391 6.33 -11.65 -22.13
N LEU A 392 5.08 -11.85 -21.72
CA LEU A 392 3.97 -12.19 -22.60
C LEU A 392 3.66 -11.07 -23.59
N ARG A 393 3.57 -9.83 -23.11
CA ARG A 393 3.32 -8.65 -23.94
C ARG A 393 4.45 -8.38 -24.93
N ASP A 394 5.69 -8.54 -24.47
CA ASP A 394 6.88 -8.27 -25.28
C ASP A 394 7.15 -9.40 -26.29
N GLY A 395 6.52 -10.58 -26.12
CA GLY A 395 6.72 -11.74 -26.98
C GLY A 395 8.18 -12.24 -26.99
N ARG A 396 8.92 -11.97 -25.91
CA ARG A 396 10.34 -12.32 -25.76
C ARG A 396 10.50 -13.82 -25.69
N SER A 397 11.53 -14.36 -26.36
CA SER A 397 11.92 -15.75 -26.15
C SER A 397 12.46 -15.94 -24.72
N VAL A 398 12.05 -17.02 -24.06
CA VAL A 398 12.45 -17.37 -22.70
C VAL A 398 13.38 -18.59 -22.66
N ALA A 399 13.87 -19.05 -23.80
CA ALA A 399 14.76 -20.21 -23.91
C ALA A 399 16.02 -20.07 -23.03
N ASP A 400 16.55 -18.84 -22.90
CA ASP A 400 17.75 -18.51 -22.13
C ASP A 400 17.55 -18.52 -20.61
N ILE A 401 16.30 -18.43 -20.16
CA ILE A 401 15.94 -18.33 -18.75
C ILE A 401 15.00 -19.45 -18.29
N ARG A 402 14.76 -20.45 -19.15
CA ARG A 402 13.69 -21.44 -18.98
C ARG A 402 13.82 -22.25 -17.69
N ASP A 403 15.04 -22.61 -17.30
CA ASP A 403 15.37 -23.35 -16.08
C ASP A 403 15.09 -22.58 -14.79
N ARG A 404 15.07 -21.24 -14.86
CA ARG A 404 14.86 -20.33 -13.73
C ARG A 404 13.53 -19.60 -13.80
N LEU A 405 12.84 -19.66 -14.95
CA LEU A 405 11.63 -18.90 -15.26
C LEU A 405 10.57 -19.04 -14.17
N MET A 406 10.36 -20.24 -13.63
CA MET A 406 9.36 -20.52 -12.59
C MET A 406 9.60 -19.78 -11.27
N PHE A 407 10.86 -19.49 -10.94
CA PHE A 407 11.25 -18.88 -9.67
C PHE A 407 11.25 -17.35 -9.73
N GLY A 408 10.85 -16.77 -10.86
CA GLY A 408 10.71 -15.32 -10.97
C GLY A 408 12.01 -14.59 -11.32
N GLU A 409 11.85 -13.29 -11.53
CA GLU A 409 12.89 -12.39 -12.04
C GLU A 409 14.14 -12.36 -11.14
N SER A 410 13.95 -12.45 -9.81
CA SER A 410 15.03 -12.37 -8.82
C SER A 410 15.97 -13.59 -8.84
N HIS A 411 15.58 -14.69 -9.47
CA HIS A 411 16.35 -15.94 -9.51
C HIS A 411 17.16 -16.12 -10.80
N LEU A 412 17.10 -15.17 -11.75
CA LEU A 412 17.88 -15.22 -12.99
C LEU A 412 19.40 -15.03 -12.78
N GLY A 413 19.83 -14.65 -11.57
CA GLY A 413 21.22 -14.76 -11.11
C GLY A 413 22.08 -13.53 -11.37
N ASP A 414 22.42 -12.82 -10.30
CA ASP A 414 23.81 -12.76 -9.81
C ASP A 414 23.78 -12.70 -8.27
N ALA A 415 24.80 -13.28 -7.63
CA ALA A 415 24.89 -13.50 -6.20
C ALA A 415 24.73 -12.19 -5.40
N GLY A 416 23.84 -12.18 -4.39
CA GLY A 416 24.06 -11.57 -3.07
C GLY A 416 24.48 -10.10 -2.94
N HIS A 417 24.63 -9.35 -4.03
CA HIS A 417 25.09 -7.98 -4.08
C HIS A 417 24.49 -7.32 -5.31
N GLN A 418 23.32 -6.70 -5.15
CA GLN A 418 22.95 -5.43 -5.75
C GLN A 418 21.51 -5.10 -5.35
N GLY A 419 21.33 -3.97 -4.68
CA GLY A 419 20.04 -3.28 -4.61
C GLY A 419 19.73 -2.67 -5.97
N GLN A 420 19.47 -3.49 -6.99
CA GLN A 420 19.00 -2.97 -8.27
C GLN A 420 17.60 -2.38 -8.09
N ASN A 421 17.51 -1.08 -8.33
CA ASN A 421 16.27 -0.35 -8.44
C ASN A 421 15.54 -0.85 -9.70
N LYS A 422 14.46 -1.65 -9.56
CA LYS A 422 13.72 -2.20 -10.73
C LYS A 422 13.29 -1.09 -11.70
N ALA A 423 13.08 0.13 -11.19
CA ALA A 423 12.77 1.28 -12.03
C ALA A 423 13.89 1.67 -13.00
N ALA A 424 15.17 1.48 -12.66
CA ALA A 424 16.30 1.87 -13.50
C ALA A 424 16.40 1.00 -14.77
N ALA A 425 16.01 -0.28 -14.69
CA ALA A 425 16.06 -1.23 -15.80
C ALA A 425 14.85 -1.16 -16.75
N MET A 426 13.78 -0.42 -16.39
CA MET A 426 12.56 -0.30 -17.21
C MET A 426 12.72 0.71 -18.36
N ALA A 427 12.12 0.43 -19.51
CA ALA A 427 11.95 1.40 -20.59
C ALA A 427 10.82 2.40 -20.26
N ASP A 428 10.83 3.60 -20.84
CA ASP A 428 9.74 4.59 -20.63
C ASP A 428 8.38 4.10 -21.16
N SER A 429 8.37 3.16 -22.11
CA SER A 429 7.15 2.48 -22.58
C SER A 429 6.63 1.41 -21.63
N ASP A 430 7.41 0.97 -20.64
CA ASP A 430 7.03 -0.14 -19.78
C ASP A 430 5.85 0.25 -18.87
N GLU A 431 4.88 -0.65 -18.75
CA GLU A 431 3.72 -0.43 -17.90
C GLU A 431 4.06 -0.69 -16.44
N VAL A 432 3.64 0.24 -15.58
CA VAL A 432 3.92 0.24 -14.14
C VAL A 432 2.64 -0.06 -13.38
N CYS A 433 1.55 0.62 -13.74
CA CYS A 433 0.24 0.39 -13.16
C CYS A 433 -0.67 -0.25 -14.19
N GLY A 434 -0.82 -1.57 -14.14
CA GLY A 434 -1.74 -2.27 -15.04
C GLY A 434 -3.19 -1.89 -14.84
N CYS A 435 -3.62 -1.63 -13.61
CA CYS A 435 -5.01 -1.24 -13.31
C CYS A 435 -5.42 0.10 -13.98
N ASN A 436 -4.48 1.03 -14.20
CA ASN A 436 -4.74 2.35 -14.79
C ASN A 436 -4.01 2.58 -16.13
N GLY A 437 -3.35 1.55 -16.68
CA GLY A 437 -2.53 1.61 -17.89
C GLY A 437 -1.50 2.74 -17.86
N VAL A 438 -0.79 2.90 -16.74
CA VAL A 438 0.21 3.99 -16.56
C VAL A 438 1.60 3.44 -16.79
N THR A 439 2.33 4.00 -17.76
CA THR A 439 3.72 3.62 -18.05
C THR A 439 4.73 4.36 -17.19
N LYS A 440 5.97 3.84 -17.13
CA LYS A 440 7.11 4.49 -16.51
C LYS A 440 7.29 5.88 -17.09
N GLY A 441 7.29 6.03 -18.40
CA GLY A 441 7.42 7.31 -19.09
C GLY A 441 6.33 8.31 -18.71
N GLN A 442 5.09 7.86 -18.51
CA GLN A 442 4.01 8.74 -18.04
C GLN A 442 4.23 9.19 -16.59
N ILE A 443 4.72 8.31 -15.72
CA ILE A 443 5.10 8.65 -14.34
C ILE A 443 6.31 9.58 -14.35
N CYS A 444 7.36 9.24 -15.09
CA CYS A 444 8.56 10.03 -15.27
C CYS A 444 8.24 11.44 -15.79
N LYS A 445 7.40 11.52 -16.83
CA LYS A 445 6.97 12.79 -17.43
C LYS A 445 6.12 13.59 -16.44
N ALA A 446 5.17 12.97 -15.75
CA ALA A 446 4.39 13.67 -14.73
C ALA A 446 5.30 14.21 -13.62
N ILE A 447 6.27 13.41 -13.15
CA ILE A 447 7.29 13.83 -12.17
C ILE A 447 8.09 15.03 -12.68
N LYS A 448 8.60 14.98 -13.91
CA LYS A 448 9.44 16.03 -14.50
C LYS A 448 8.65 17.31 -14.81
N ASP A 449 7.51 17.18 -15.50
CA ASP A 449 6.71 18.30 -15.99
C ASP A 449 5.98 19.02 -14.85
N LYS A 450 5.52 18.26 -13.84
CA LYS A 450 4.72 18.80 -12.72
C LYS A 450 5.51 18.91 -11.41
N GLY A 451 6.79 18.52 -11.40
CA GLY A 451 7.62 18.52 -10.20
C GLY A 451 7.00 17.68 -9.08
N LEU A 452 6.65 16.42 -9.36
CA LEU A 452 6.04 15.53 -8.36
C LEU A 452 7.13 14.82 -7.57
N PHE A 453 7.04 14.86 -6.25
CA PHE A 453 8.08 14.29 -5.39
C PHE A 453 7.53 13.21 -4.44
N THR A 454 6.21 13.11 -4.28
CA THR A 454 5.57 12.12 -3.39
C THR A 454 4.72 11.09 -4.13
N LEU A 455 4.56 9.92 -3.52
CA LEU A 455 3.70 8.87 -4.05
C LEU A 455 2.24 9.34 -4.18
N ASP A 456 1.73 10.14 -3.24
CA ASP A 456 0.37 10.66 -3.30
C ASP A 456 0.19 11.70 -4.40
N GLU A 457 1.20 12.51 -4.69
CA GLU A 457 1.20 13.39 -5.87
C GLU A 457 1.21 12.57 -7.17
N VAL A 458 2.03 11.52 -7.24
CA VAL A 458 2.04 10.60 -8.39
C VAL A 458 0.67 9.91 -8.52
N ARG A 459 0.05 9.46 -7.43
CA ARG A 459 -1.32 8.90 -7.43
C ARG A 459 -2.33 9.93 -7.92
N LYS A 460 -2.29 11.15 -7.39
CA LYS A 460 -3.21 12.23 -7.77
C LYS A 460 -3.11 12.58 -9.25
N HIS A 461 -1.90 12.66 -9.77
CA HIS A 461 -1.64 13.18 -11.12
C HIS A 461 -1.51 12.11 -12.21
N THR A 462 -1.18 10.87 -11.87
CA THR A 462 -1.02 9.76 -12.82
C THR A 462 -2.06 8.66 -12.62
N LYS A 463 -2.72 8.61 -11.45
CA LYS A 463 -3.57 7.51 -10.99
C LYS A 463 -2.83 6.17 -10.78
N ALA A 464 -1.51 6.10 -11.01
CA ALA A 464 -0.73 4.92 -10.65
C ALA A 464 -0.81 4.66 -9.13
N SER A 465 -0.85 3.39 -8.70
CA SER A 465 -1.03 2.97 -7.29
C SER A 465 -2.41 3.27 -6.66
N ALA A 466 -3.28 4.08 -7.28
CA ALA A 466 -4.53 4.55 -6.67
C ALA A 466 -5.73 3.57 -6.72
N SER A 467 -5.64 2.44 -7.44
CA SER A 467 -6.79 1.52 -7.60
C SER A 467 -6.62 0.21 -6.86
N CYS A 468 -5.63 -0.60 -7.24
CA CYS A 468 -5.43 -1.95 -6.71
C CYS A 468 -4.19 -2.04 -5.79
N GLY A 469 -3.43 -0.95 -5.61
CA GLY A 469 -2.27 -0.87 -4.73
C GLY A 469 -1.02 -1.68 -5.11
N SER A 470 -1.12 -2.72 -5.97
CA SER A 470 -0.01 -3.65 -6.22
C SER A 470 1.25 -3.04 -6.85
N CYS A 471 1.11 -1.97 -7.64
CA CYS A 471 2.25 -1.27 -8.24
C CYS A 471 2.89 -0.21 -7.33
N THR A 472 2.40 -0.04 -6.09
CA THR A 472 2.87 1.02 -5.17
C THR A 472 4.39 1.02 -5.01
N GLY A 473 4.98 -0.13 -4.70
CA GLY A 473 6.43 -0.22 -4.53
C GLY A 473 7.22 0.11 -5.80
N LEU A 474 6.68 -0.21 -6.99
CA LEU A 474 7.33 0.11 -8.26
C LEU A 474 7.17 1.59 -8.65
N VAL A 475 6.01 2.18 -8.34
CA VAL A 475 5.77 3.63 -8.50
C VAL A 475 6.70 4.42 -7.59
N GLU A 476 6.89 3.99 -6.34
CA GLU A 476 7.87 4.57 -5.42
C GLU A 476 9.29 4.48 -5.99
N GLN A 477 9.68 3.31 -6.53
CA GLN A 477 10.99 3.12 -7.16
C GLN A 477 11.20 4.01 -8.39
N ILE A 478 10.19 4.19 -9.24
CA ILE A 478 10.25 5.06 -10.43
C ILE A 478 10.27 6.53 -10.03
N LEU A 479 9.50 6.89 -9.01
CA LEU A 479 9.55 8.21 -8.42
C LEU A 479 10.97 8.51 -7.90
N MET A 480 11.57 7.56 -7.18
CA MET A 480 12.96 7.63 -6.73
C MET A 480 13.97 7.71 -7.87
N ALA A 481 13.79 6.94 -8.93
CA ALA A 481 14.72 6.91 -10.07
C ALA A 481 14.59 8.16 -10.96
N THR A 482 13.40 8.72 -11.11
CA THR A 482 13.13 9.83 -12.05
C THR A 482 13.38 11.19 -11.41
N ALA A 483 12.95 11.37 -10.16
CA ALA A 483 13.26 12.58 -9.41
C ALA A 483 14.74 12.60 -8.95
N GLY A 484 15.47 11.49 -9.09
CA GLY A 484 16.86 11.37 -8.65
C GLY A 484 16.99 11.39 -7.12
N GLY A 485 18.18 11.75 -6.61
CA GLY A 485 18.40 11.99 -5.17
C GLY A 485 17.52 13.11 -4.59
N ASP A 486 16.80 13.85 -5.44
CA ASP A 486 15.73 14.78 -5.08
C ASP A 486 14.34 14.09 -4.96
N TYR A 487 14.29 12.75 -4.83
CA TYR A 487 13.14 12.08 -4.21
C TYR A 487 12.98 12.64 -2.81
N SER A 488 12.12 13.63 -2.74
CA SER A 488 11.78 14.25 -1.50
C SER A 488 10.41 13.76 -1.10
N ALA A 489 10.27 13.34 0.14
CA ALA A 489 9.02 13.56 0.82
C ALA A 489 8.74 15.08 0.88
N THR A 490 8.34 15.70 -0.26
CA THR A 490 8.15 17.15 -0.50
C THR A 490 9.42 17.99 -0.29
N PRO A 491 9.78 19.02 -1.09
CA PRO A 491 9.88 20.34 -0.46
C PRO A 491 9.80 21.55 -1.43
N LYS A 492 9.05 22.57 -1.03
CA LYS A 492 9.68 23.88 -0.85
C LYS A 492 9.72 24.08 0.65
N THR A 493 10.77 23.54 1.28
CA THR A 493 10.90 23.32 2.73
C THR A 493 9.62 22.80 3.38
N LYS A 494 9.41 21.48 3.39
CA LYS A 494 8.31 20.92 4.18
C LYS A 494 8.48 21.41 5.63
N PRO A 495 7.55 22.21 6.17
CA PRO A 495 7.67 22.69 7.52
C PRO A 495 7.65 21.51 8.49
N VAL A 496 8.32 21.65 9.63
CA VAL A 496 8.36 20.59 10.67
C VAL A 496 6.93 20.14 11.03
N CYS A 497 5.99 21.07 11.10
CA CYS A 497 4.55 20.85 11.20
C CYS A 497 3.81 22.16 10.90
N ALA A 498 2.48 22.18 11.03
CA ALA A 498 1.66 23.39 10.81
C ALA A 498 1.97 24.60 11.72
N CYS A 499 2.74 24.39 12.80
CA CYS A 499 3.12 25.47 13.72
C CYS A 499 4.23 26.39 13.19
N THR A 500 4.83 26.09 12.03
CA THR A 500 5.96 26.83 11.46
C THR A 500 5.94 26.77 9.94
N ASP A 501 6.65 27.67 9.27
CA ASP A 501 6.99 27.54 7.85
C ASP A 501 8.42 26.99 7.64
N HIS A 502 9.18 26.82 8.72
CA HIS A 502 10.56 26.34 8.70
C HIS A 502 10.64 24.81 8.61
N GLY A 503 11.44 24.31 7.68
CA GLY A 503 11.78 22.89 7.61
C GLY A 503 12.84 22.46 8.62
N HIS A 504 13.06 21.15 8.77
CA HIS A 504 14.02 20.60 9.75
C HIS A 504 15.44 21.17 9.61
N GLN A 505 15.92 21.38 8.38
CA GLN A 505 17.25 21.92 8.13
C GLN A 505 17.38 23.36 8.65
N ALA A 506 16.42 24.23 8.34
CA ALA A 506 16.44 25.63 8.78
C ALA A 506 16.41 25.74 10.31
N VAL A 507 15.63 24.90 10.97
CA VAL A 507 15.56 24.85 12.45
C VAL A 507 16.91 24.42 13.04
N ARG A 508 17.53 23.35 12.53
CA ARG A 508 18.86 22.90 13.00
C ARG A 508 19.92 23.97 12.78
N GLU A 509 19.92 24.63 11.62
CA GLU A 509 20.88 25.68 11.30
C GLU A 509 20.72 26.89 12.20
N ALA A 510 19.49 27.30 12.50
CA ALA A 510 19.22 28.41 13.42
C ALA A 510 19.68 28.09 14.85
N ILE A 511 19.41 26.86 15.34
CA ILE A 511 19.87 26.38 16.65
C ILE A 511 21.39 26.48 16.77
N ARG A 512 22.11 26.08 15.72
CA ARG A 512 23.57 26.10 15.69
C ARG A 512 24.13 27.52 15.55
N THR A 513 23.67 28.25 14.53
CA THR A 513 24.19 29.59 14.18
C THR A 513 23.94 30.61 15.28
N HIS A 514 22.76 30.57 15.91
CA HIS A 514 22.37 31.53 16.94
C HIS A 514 22.52 30.99 18.37
N ARG A 515 23.14 29.82 18.53
CA ARG A 515 23.39 29.16 19.83
C ARG A 515 22.14 29.14 20.72
N LEU A 516 21.04 28.63 20.18
CA LEU A 516 19.78 28.51 20.92
C LEU A 516 19.84 27.29 21.85
N LEU A 517 19.44 27.44 23.12
CA LEU A 517 19.60 26.41 24.16
C LEU A 517 18.28 25.86 24.74
N THR A 518 17.14 26.47 24.41
CA THR A 518 15.82 26.09 24.95
C THR A 518 14.76 26.02 23.87
N VAL A 519 13.77 25.15 24.04
CA VAL A 519 12.64 24.98 23.09
C VAL A 519 11.91 26.32 22.89
N ASP A 520 11.63 27.03 23.99
CA ASP A 520 11.02 28.36 23.98
C ASP A 520 11.88 29.40 23.24
N GLY A 521 13.20 29.36 23.43
CA GLY A 521 14.13 30.23 22.70
C GLY A 521 14.07 30.00 21.20
N VAL A 522 13.97 28.74 20.76
CA VAL A 522 13.81 28.39 19.34
C VAL A 522 12.48 28.88 18.79
N PHE A 523 11.37 28.64 19.51
CA PHE A 523 10.05 29.05 19.05
C PHE A 523 9.92 30.57 18.96
N ARG A 524 10.47 31.33 19.90
CA ARG A 524 10.49 32.80 19.83
C ARG A 524 11.39 33.30 18.71
N PHE A 525 12.59 32.75 18.57
CA PHE A 525 13.56 33.19 17.56
C PHE A 525 13.07 32.95 16.12
N LEU A 526 12.44 31.80 15.87
CA LEU A 526 11.93 31.42 14.56
C LEU A 526 10.46 31.81 14.31
N GLU A 527 9.87 32.61 15.21
CA GLU A 527 8.50 33.12 15.10
C GLU A 527 7.46 32.01 14.91
N TRP A 528 7.50 30.99 15.77
CA TRP A 528 6.57 29.86 15.72
C TRP A 528 5.12 30.34 15.85
N LYS A 529 4.24 29.91 14.95
CA LYS A 529 2.81 30.29 14.91
C LYS A 529 2.04 29.83 16.15
N THR A 530 2.49 28.74 16.77
CA THR A 530 1.94 28.22 18.02
C THR A 530 2.99 28.39 19.12
N PRO A 531 2.82 29.31 20.09
CA PRO A 531 3.85 29.66 21.07
C PRO A 531 4.41 28.48 21.87
N ASN A 532 3.58 27.46 22.14
CA ASN A 532 3.98 26.27 22.90
C ASN A 532 4.31 25.06 22.02
N GLY A 533 4.31 25.21 20.69
CA GLY A 533 4.42 24.11 19.74
C GLY A 533 3.29 23.07 19.85
N CYS A 534 3.44 21.96 19.14
CA CYS A 534 2.53 20.82 19.17
C CYS A 534 3.28 19.51 19.42
N ALA A 535 2.55 18.40 19.48
CA ALA A 535 3.11 17.05 19.69
C ALA A 535 4.12 16.59 18.61
N THR A 536 4.21 17.29 17.47
CA THR A 536 5.18 17.01 16.40
C THR A 536 6.47 17.83 16.55
N CYS A 537 6.36 19.15 16.71
CA CYS A 537 7.54 20.02 16.70
C CYS A 537 8.25 20.12 18.05
N ARG A 538 7.54 20.01 19.18
CA ARG A 538 8.17 20.04 20.51
C ARG A 538 9.23 18.95 20.68
N PRO A 539 8.93 17.65 20.42
CA PRO A 539 9.94 16.60 20.54
C PRO A 539 11.10 16.79 19.55
N ALA A 540 10.80 17.23 18.32
CA ALA A 540 11.82 17.44 17.29
C ALA A 540 12.81 18.55 17.68
N VAL A 541 12.31 19.71 18.14
CA VAL A 541 13.14 20.83 18.58
C VAL A 541 13.93 20.46 19.83
N ASN A 542 13.30 19.81 20.82
CA ASN A 542 13.99 19.32 22.00
C ASN A 542 15.16 18.39 21.62
N TYR A 543 14.92 17.44 20.71
CA TYR A 543 15.97 16.55 20.20
C TYR A 543 17.10 17.31 19.48
N TYR A 544 16.78 18.29 18.63
CA TYR A 544 17.79 19.07 17.92
C TYR A 544 18.66 19.91 18.86
N LEU A 545 18.08 20.43 19.94
CA LEU A 545 18.83 21.13 20.98
C LEU A 545 19.79 20.19 21.70
N ILE A 546 19.31 19.08 22.27
CA ILE A 546 20.15 18.16 23.07
C ILE A 546 21.18 17.39 22.22
N SER A 547 20.94 17.23 20.92
CA SER A 547 21.92 16.61 20.01
C SER A 547 22.96 17.59 19.48
N THR A 548 22.65 18.89 19.42
CA THR A 548 23.59 19.93 18.95
C THR A 548 24.43 20.50 20.09
N TRP A 549 23.82 20.68 21.26
CA TRP A 549 24.44 21.28 22.45
C TRP A 549 24.28 20.34 23.65
N PRO A 550 24.87 19.13 23.62
CA PRO A 550 24.80 18.23 24.75
C PRO A 550 25.32 18.91 26.02
N LYS A 551 24.69 18.68 27.17
CA LYS A 551 25.00 19.27 28.48
C LYS A 551 24.79 20.79 28.62
N GLU A 552 24.68 21.54 27.53
CA GLU A 552 24.37 22.98 27.54
C GLU A 552 22.87 23.25 27.30
N ALA A 553 22.24 22.53 26.37
CA ALA A 553 20.80 22.63 26.14
C ALA A 553 20.01 21.95 27.26
N ARG A 554 18.93 22.61 27.69
CA ARG A 554 18.05 22.06 28.73
C ARG A 554 17.04 21.11 28.11
N ASP A 555 17.14 19.82 28.43
CA ASP A 555 16.12 18.83 28.08
C ASP A 555 14.76 19.22 28.69
N ASP A 556 13.70 19.15 27.90
CA ASP A 556 12.32 19.37 28.34
C ASP A 556 11.58 18.02 28.44
N PRO A 557 11.38 17.48 29.66
CA PRO A 557 10.67 16.22 29.86
C PRO A 557 9.24 16.21 29.32
N GLN A 558 8.59 17.37 29.19
CA GLN A 558 7.25 17.46 28.60
C GLN A 558 7.26 17.31 27.08
N SER A 559 8.39 17.61 26.44
CA SER A 559 8.60 17.43 25.01
C SER A 559 8.97 16.00 24.63
N ARG A 560 9.22 15.11 25.60
CA ARG A 560 9.42 13.68 25.36
C ARG A 560 8.09 12.92 25.32
N PHE A 561 8.01 11.87 24.50
CA PHE A 561 6.85 10.98 24.51
C PHE A 561 6.71 10.30 25.87
N ILE A 562 5.48 9.89 26.23
CA ILE A 562 5.22 9.19 27.50
C ILE A 562 6.18 8.00 27.71
N ASN A 563 6.44 7.25 26.64
CA ASN A 563 7.32 6.09 26.67
C ASN A 563 8.79 6.41 26.96
N GLU A 564 9.21 7.65 26.68
CA GLU A 564 10.58 8.12 26.93
C GLU A 564 10.71 8.67 28.34
N ARG A 565 9.82 9.57 28.75
CA ARG A 565 9.90 10.21 30.09
C ARG A 565 9.46 9.32 31.25
N SER A 566 8.71 8.25 30.98
CA SER A 566 8.36 7.24 31.98
C SER A 566 9.28 6.02 31.93
N HIS A 567 10.23 5.98 30.98
CA HIS A 567 11.14 4.85 30.74
C HIS A 567 10.44 3.48 30.66
N ALA A 568 9.15 3.47 30.31
CA ALA A 568 8.25 2.33 30.30
C ALA A 568 7.21 2.58 29.19
N ASN A 569 6.68 1.53 28.58
CA ASN A 569 5.83 1.66 27.40
C ASN A 569 4.35 1.56 27.74
N ILE A 570 3.56 2.56 27.38
CA ILE A 570 2.09 2.51 27.59
C ILE A 570 1.45 1.41 26.71
N GLN A 571 0.58 0.61 27.31
CA GLN A 571 -0.15 -0.49 26.70
C GLN A 571 -1.58 -0.09 26.31
N LYS A 572 -2.26 -0.96 25.55
CA LYS A 572 -3.62 -0.70 25.03
C LYS A 572 -4.66 -0.45 26.13
N ASP A 573 -4.47 -1.06 27.29
CA ASP A 573 -5.34 -0.96 28.47
C ASP A 573 -4.93 0.20 29.42
N GLY A 574 -3.95 1.02 29.02
CA GLY A 574 -3.42 2.12 29.84
C GLY A 574 -2.38 1.71 30.88
N THR A 575 -2.09 0.42 31.03
CA THR A 575 -0.96 -0.07 31.84
C THR A 575 0.38 0.17 31.12
N TYR A 576 1.49 -0.23 31.73
CA TYR A 576 2.83 -0.02 31.21
C TYR A 576 3.59 -1.35 31.07
N SER A 577 4.62 -1.33 30.22
CA SER A 577 5.59 -2.41 30.13
C SER A 577 6.99 -1.95 30.55
N VAL A 578 7.66 -2.78 31.35
CA VAL A 578 8.98 -2.56 31.92
C VAL A 578 9.95 -3.58 31.33
N VAL A 579 11.01 -3.09 30.70
CA VAL A 579 12.03 -3.93 30.07
C VAL A 579 13.40 -3.60 30.69
N PRO A 580 13.87 -4.36 31.70
CA PRO A 580 15.21 -4.18 32.23
C PRO A 580 16.26 -4.44 31.15
N ARG A 581 17.41 -3.78 31.28
CA ARG A 581 18.55 -3.99 30.39
C ARG A 581 19.25 -5.30 30.74
N MET A 582 19.58 -6.07 29.70
CA MET A 582 20.31 -7.33 29.76
C MET A 582 21.43 -7.21 28.73
N TRP A 583 22.66 -6.97 29.19
CA TRP A 583 23.79 -6.59 28.34
C TRP A 583 24.16 -7.72 27.39
N GLY A 584 24.10 -7.46 26.08
CA GLY A 584 24.32 -8.49 25.06
C GLY A 584 23.34 -9.66 25.12
N GLY A 585 22.19 -9.50 25.80
CA GLY A 585 21.20 -10.55 26.01
C GLY A 585 21.50 -11.52 27.16
N GLU A 586 22.52 -11.24 27.99
CA GLU A 586 22.88 -12.06 29.13
C GLU A 586 22.14 -11.67 30.42
N THR A 587 21.99 -12.65 31.31
CA THR A 587 21.42 -12.49 32.65
C THR A 587 21.95 -13.55 33.61
N SER A 588 21.84 -13.28 34.90
CA SER A 588 22.21 -14.16 35.99
C SER A 588 20.99 -14.74 36.70
N ALA A 589 21.20 -15.83 37.45
CA ALA A 589 20.16 -16.39 38.32
C ALA A 589 19.66 -15.36 39.36
N ALA A 590 20.53 -14.46 39.82
CA ALA A 590 20.16 -13.41 40.77
C ALA A 590 19.23 -12.36 40.12
N GLU A 591 19.53 -11.91 38.90
CA GLU A 591 18.67 -11.00 38.14
C GLU A 591 17.33 -11.64 37.78
N LEU A 592 17.34 -12.90 37.35
CA LEU A 592 16.10 -13.64 37.08
C LEU A 592 15.23 -13.78 38.33
N ARG A 593 15.83 -14.02 39.51
CA ARG A 593 15.09 -14.03 40.79
C ARG A 593 14.49 -12.66 41.09
N ARG A 594 15.25 -11.57 40.96
CA ARG A 594 14.70 -10.21 41.15
C ARG A 594 13.52 -9.92 40.23
N ILE A 595 13.62 -10.31 38.96
CA ILE A 595 12.52 -10.17 37.99
C ILE A 595 11.30 -10.97 38.46
N ALA A 596 11.47 -12.22 38.87
CA ALA A 596 10.39 -13.06 39.37
C ALA A 596 9.74 -12.48 40.65
N ASP A 597 10.55 -12.05 41.62
CA ASP A 597 10.08 -11.46 42.87
C ASP A 597 9.25 -10.20 42.63
N VAL A 598 9.65 -9.35 41.66
CA VAL A 598 8.89 -8.17 41.23
C VAL A 598 7.58 -8.55 40.55
N VAL A 599 7.60 -9.56 39.67
CA VAL A 599 6.39 -10.04 38.99
C VAL A 599 5.36 -10.52 40.01
N ASP A 600 5.79 -11.30 41.01
CA ASP A 600 4.92 -11.79 42.08
C ASP A 600 4.44 -10.65 42.99
N LYS A 601 5.34 -9.77 43.42
CA LYS A 601 5.00 -8.66 44.33
C LYS A 601 3.96 -7.71 43.75
N TYR A 602 4.06 -7.39 42.45
CA TYR A 602 3.17 -6.45 41.77
C TYR A 602 2.06 -7.12 40.97
N GLN A 603 1.98 -8.46 41.02
CA GLN A 603 0.99 -9.26 40.28
C GLN A 603 0.99 -8.93 38.79
N ILE A 604 2.19 -8.86 38.18
CA ILE A 604 2.36 -8.49 36.77
C ILE A 604 1.86 -9.66 35.90
N PRO A 605 0.84 -9.46 35.04
CA PRO A 605 0.11 -10.56 34.43
C PRO A 605 0.87 -11.29 33.31
N THR A 606 1.90 -10.69 32.72
CA THR A 606 2.60 -11.29 31.58
C THR A 606 4.09 -10.97 31.57
N VAL A 607 4.91 -12.01 31.41
CA VAL A 607 6.36 -11.95 31.25
C VAL A 607 6.73 -12.52 29.89
N LYS A 608 7.37 -11.72 29.02
CA LYS A 608 7.63 -12.10 27.62
C LYS A 608 9.10 -11.92 27.24
N VAL A 609 9.69 -12.92 26.59
CA VAL A 609 10.99 -12.77 25.94
C VAL A 609 10.82 -12.04 24.60
N THR A 610 11.61 -11.00 24.39
CA THR A 610 11.55 -10.13 23.22
C THR A 610 12.58 -10.52 22.17
N GLY A 611 12.35 -10.13 20.92
CA GLY A 611 13.31 -10.33 19.82
C GLY A 611 14.63 -9.56 19.98
N GLY A 612 14.76 -8.68 20.97
CA GLY A 612 15.99 -7.99 21.34
C GLY A 612 16.77 -8.68 22.46
N GLN A 613 16.46 -9.96 22.75
CA GLN A 613 17.08 -10.77 23.81
C GLN A 613 16.88 -10.18 25.22
N ARG A 614 15.66 -9.75 25.51
CA ARG A 614 15.30 -9.16 26.82
C ARG A 614 13.96 -9.68 27.33
N ILE A 615 13.71 -9.50 28.61
CA ILE A 615 12.43 -9.83 29.27
C ILE A 615 11.57 -8.56 29.39
N ASP A 616 10.31 -8.66 28.98
CA ASP A 616 9.29 -7.59 29.02
C ASP A 616 8.21 -7.95 30.05
N LEU A 617 8.00 -7.05 31.02
CA LEU A 617 7.03 -7.18 32.10
C LEU A 617 5.81 -6.32 31.74
N LEU A 618 4.73 -6.97 31.29
CA LEU A 618 3.56 -6.32 30.69
C LEU A 618 2.40 -6.29 31.68
N GLY A 619 1.77 -5.12 31.84
CA GLY A 619 0.62 -4.92 32.74
C GLY A 619 0.94 -4.17 34.03
N VAL A 620 2.08 -3.46 34.08
CA VAL A 620 2.49 -2.69 35.26
C VAL A 620 1.62 -1.44 35.39
N LYS A 621 0.99 -1.23 36.55
CA LYS A 621 0.20 -0.02 36.80
C LYS A 621 1.09 1.21 36.86
N LYS A 622 0.57 2.35 36.46
CA LYS A 622 1.34 3.60 36.35
C LYS A 622 1.93 4.03 37.69
N GLU A 623 1.15 3.91 38.75
CA GLU A 623 1.50 4.22 40.13
C GLU A 623 2.57 3.29 40.72
N ASP A 624 2.69 2.07 40.18
CA ASP A 624 3.66 1.08 40.64
C ASP A 624 5.03 1.21 39.96
N LEU A 625 5.11 1.91 38.82
CA LEU A 625 6.31 2.00 37.98
C LEU A 625 7.59 2.34 38.76
N VAL A 626 7.54 3.36 39.63
CA VAL A 626 8.71 3.79 40.42
C VAL A 626 9.19 2.68 41.35
N ASN A 627 8.25 1.96 41.99
CA ASN A 627 8.60 0.90 42.91
C ASN A 627 9.07 -0.36 42.17
N VAL A 628 8.46 -0.67 41.01
CA VAL A 628 8.90 -1.76 40.13
C VAL A 628 10.34 -1.55 39.67
N TRP A 629 10.71 -0.35 39.22
CA TRP A 629 12.09 -0.04 38.82
C TRP A 629 13.08 -0.06 39.99
N ARG A 630 12.67 0.37 41.18
CA ARG A 630 13.51 0.27 42.38
C ARG A 630 13.76 -1.18 42.76
N ASP A 631 12.71 -2.00 42.76
CA ASP A 631 12.77 -3.36 43.26
C ASP A 631 13.44 -4.33 42.26
N ILE A 632 13.30 -4.09 40.95
CA ILE A 632 14.02 -4.87 39.92
C ILE A 632 15.53 -4.64 39.99
N GLY A 633 15.95 -3.41 40.36
CA GLY A 633 17.35 -3.05 40.57
C GLY A 633 18.21 -3.31 39.34
N MET A 634 17.68 -3.02 38.14
CA MET A 634 18.35 -3.21 36.85
C MET A 634 18.19 -1.95 35.98
N PRO A 635 19.19 -1.58 35.17
CA PRO A 635 19.13 -0.39 34.32
C PRO A 635 17.98 -0.43 33.32
N CYS A 636 17.51 0.75 32.88
CA CYS A 636 16.45 0.80 31.88
C CYS A 636 16.92 0.30 30.50
N GLY A 637 16.16 -0.62 29.92
CA GLY A 637 16.39 -1.09 28.56
C GLY A 637 16.11 -0.06 27.46
N HIS A 638 15.41 1.04 27.75
CA HIS A 638 15.00 2.03 26.74
C HIS A 638 14.21 1.42 25.57
N ALA A 639 13.49 0.31 25.81
CA ALA A 639 12.91 -0.54 24.77
C ALA A 639 11.94 0.19 23.81
N TYR A 640 11.40 1.35 24.21
CA TYR A 640 10.46 2.14 23.42
C TYR A 640 10.88 3.59 23.15
N ALA A 641 12.06 4.01 23.60
CA ALA A 641 12.60 5.33 23.31
C ALA A 641 13.04 5.49 21.84
N LYS A 642 13.15 6.73 21.36
CA LYS A 642 13.95 7.08 20.17
C LYS A 642 15.44 7.16 20.56
N ALA A 643 15.98 6.01 20.92
CA ALA A 643 17.36 5.81 21.36
C ALA A 643 17.87 4.44 20.89
N LEU A 644 19.09 4.06 21.28
CA LEU A 644 19.55 2.67 21.17
C LEU A 644 18.66 1.75 22.03
N ARG A 645 17.94 0.85 21.35
CA ARG A 645 17.01 -0.07 22.02
C ARG A 645 17.62 -1.40 22.40
N THR A 646 18.52 -1.95 21.58
CA THR A 646 19.10 -3.28 21.80
C THR A 646 20.34 -3.45 20.94
N VAL A 647 21.29 -4.22 21.46
CA VAL A 647 22.39 -4.83 20.69
C VAL A 647 22.16 -6.35 20.77
N LYS A 648 21.61 -6.92 19.70
CA LYS A 648 21.32 -8.37 19.64
C LYS A 648 22.62 -9.12 19.31
N THR A 649 22.95 -10.15 20.04
CA THR A 649 24.17 -10.94 19.81
C THR A 649 23.81 -12.39 19.46
N CYS A 650 24.75 -13.11 18.88
CA CYS A 650 24.76 -14.57 19.01
C CYS A 650 25.80 -14.97 20.06
N VAL A 651 25.85 -16.25 20.43
CA VAL A 651 26.75 -16.74 21.48
C VAL A 651 28.25 -16.73 21.11
N GLY A 652 28.60 -16.30 19.89
CA GLY A 652 29.98 -16.02 19.48
C GLY A 652 30.92 -17.23 19.46
N SER A 653 32.22 -16.98 19.34
CA SER A 653 33.28 -17.99 19.40
C SER A 653 33.47 -18.62 20.79
N GLU A 654 32.90 -18.01 21.83
CA GLU A 654 32.96 -18.54 23.19
C GLU A 654 32.17 -19.85 23.32
N TRP A 655 31.03 -19.96 22.63
CA TRP A 655 30.13 -21.13 22.75
C TRP A 655 29.78 -21.79 21.42
N CYS A 656 29.69 -21.03 20.32
CA CYS A 656 29.28 -21.58 19.04
C CYS A 656 30.47 -22.24 18.33
N ARG A 657 30.30 -23.51 17.92
CA ARG A 657 31.28 -24.23 17.09
C ARG A 657 31.69 -23.48 15.81
N MET A 658 30.81 -22.62 15.29
CA MET A 658 31.01 -21.86 14.04
C MET A 658 31.41 -20.41 14.29
N GLY A 659 31.49 -19.99 15.56
CA GLY A 659 31.84 -18.62 15.92
C GLY A 659 33.30 -18.34 15.57
N THR A 660 33.53 -17.33 14.73
CA THR A 660 34.87 -16.87 14.33
C THR A 660 35.37 -15.75 15.24
N GLN A 661 34.45 -14.98 15.82
CA GLN A 661 34.75 -13.85 16.69
C GLN A 661 33.83 -13.84 17.92
N ASP A 662 34.26 -13.18 18.98
CA ASP A 662 33.48 -12.99 20.21
C ASP A 662 32.44 -11.89 20.01
N SER A 663 31.28 -12.28 19.47
CA SER A 663 30.16 -11.35 19.28
C SER A 663 29.48 -10.91 20.57
N THR A 664 29.59 -11.71 21.63
CA THR A 664 28.88 -11.45 22.88
C THR A 664 29.55 -10.30 23.61
N GLN A 665 30.88 -10.36 23.77
CA GLN A 665 31.65 -9.28 24.40
C GLN A 665 31.57 -8.00 23.57
N LEU A 666 31.79 -8.06 22.25
CA LEU A 666 31.67 -6.88 21.39
C LEU A 666 30.26 -6.27 21.44
N GLY A 667 29.22 -7.10 21.55
CA GLY A 667 27.85 -6.65 21.74
C GLY A 667 27.66 -5.88 23.05
N LYS A 668 28.24 -6.36 24.16
CA LYS A 668 28.24 -5.66 25.45
C LYS A 668 28.99 -4.34 25.36
N ASP A 669 30.16 -4.33 24.73
CA ASP A 669 30.97 -3.12 24.56
C ASP A 669 30.21 -2.04 23.76
N LEU A 670 29.57 -2.43 22.65
CA LEU A 670 28.68 -1.56 21.88
C LEU A 670 27.45 -1.11 22.67
N GLU A 671 26.88 -1.96 23.52
CA GLU A 671 25.72 -1.55 24.30
C GLU A 671 26.11 -0.55 25.41
N HIS A 672 27.25 -0.74 26.08
CA HIS A 672 27.79 0.16 27.09
C HIS A 672 28.21 1.50 26.49
N ALA A 673 28.88 1.49 25.33
CA ALA A 673 29.38 2.70 24.70
C ALA A 673 28.27 3.63 24.16
N PHE A 674 27.04 3.11 24.00
CA PHE A 674 25.92 3.83 23.37
C PHE A 674 24.66 3.87 24.25
N VAL A 675 24.76 3.43 25.51
CA VAL A 675 23.67 3.58 26.48
C VAL A 675 23.33 5.07 26.64
N GLY A 676 22.05 5.40 26.76
CA GLY A 676 21.59 6.80 26.83
C GLY A 676 21.62 7.56 25.50
N MET A 677 22.12 6.98 24.40
CA MET A 677 22.18 7.67 23.11
C MET A 677 20.79 7.86 22.48
N TYR A 678 20.20 9.04 22.69
CA TYR A 678 19.05 9.51 21.93
C TYR A 678 19.44 9.81 20.48
N ALA A 679 18.57 9.41 19.57
CA ALA A 679 18.74 9.48 18.13
C ALA A 679 17.45 10.00 17.47
N PRO A 680 17.48 10.39 16.19
CA PRO A 680 16.30 10.93 15.51
C PRO A 680 15.12 9.93 15.53
N HIS A 681 15.42 8.63 15.49
CA HIS A 681 14.45 7.57 15.71
C HIS A 681 15.05 6.40 16.52
N LYS A 682 14.26 5.37 16.83
CA LYS A 682 14.74 4.10 17.42
C LYS A 682 15.83 3.43 16.57
N VAL A 683 16.90 3.00 17.23
CA VAL A 683 18.07 2.35 16.62
C VAL A 683 18.26 0.97 17.26
N LYS A 684 18.65 -0.03 16.45
CA LYS A 684 19.04 -1.36 16.92
C LYS A 684 20.36 -1.75 16.30
N PHE A 685 21.24 -2.35 17.09
CA PHE A 685 22.45 -2.99 16.59
C PHE A 685 22.31 -4.52 16.67
N ALA A 686 23.17 -5.22 15.92
CA ALA A 686 23.42 -6.62 16.18
C ALA A 686 24.84 -7.01 15.83
N VAL A 687 25.34 -8.01 16.54
CA VAL A 687 26.67 -8.58 16.37
C VAL A 687 26.55 -10.09 16.21
N SER A 688 26.93 -10.59 15.04
CA SER A 688 27.01 -12.02 14.76
C SER A 688 28.48 -12.42 14.74
N GLY A 689 28.86 -13.48 15.44
CA GLY A 689 30.26 -13.93 15.54
C GLY A 689 30.77 -14.66 14.31
N CYS A 690 29.94 -14.90 13.29
CA CYS A 690 30.31 -15.54 12.03
C CYS A 690 29.33 -15.16 10.89
N PRO A 691 29.65 -15.47 9.62
CA PRO A 691 28.79 -15.16 8.47
C PRO A 691 27.40 -15.81 8.47
N ARG A 692 27.13 -16.78 9.35
CA ARG A 692 25.80 -17.38 9.50
C ARG A 692 24.75 -16.42 10.07
N ASN A 693 25.20 -15.28 10.62
CA ASN A 693 24.34 -14.12 10.90
C ASN A 693 23.16 -14.40 11.86
N CYS A 694 23.35 -15.24 12.88
CA CYS A 694 22.29 -15.62 13.83
C CYS A 694 21.69 -14.44 14.61
N ALA A 695 22.39 -13.31 14.72
CA ALA A 695 21.87 -12.10 15.35
C ALA A 695 21.05 -11.21 14.40
N GLU A 696 20.89 -11.61 13.13
CA GLU A 696 20.21 -10.86 12.07
C GLU A 696 20.85 -9.47 11.83
N SER A 697 22.18 -9.39 11.88
CA SER A 697 22.97 -8.17 11.66
C SER A 697 22.61 -7.48 10.34
N GLY A 698 22.35 -8.26 9.28
CA GLY A 698 21.97 -7.76 7.95
C GLY A 698 20.66 -6.97 7.86
N ILE A 699 19.87 -6.81 8.93
CA ILE A 699 18.63 -6.00 8.93
C ILE A 699 18.58 -4.99 10.09
N LYS A 700 19.70 -4.74 10.77
CA LYS A 700 19.78 -3.76 11.86
C LYS A 700 20.28 -2.42 11.34
N ASP A 701 20.03 -1.36 12.11
CA ASP A 701 20.49 -0.01 11.78
C ASP A 701 22.03 0.03 11.67
N VAL A 702 22.72 -0.72 12.53
CA VAL A 702 24.12 -1.13 12.38
C VAL A 702 24.25 -2.62 12.64
N GLY A 703 24.80 -3.36 11.69
CA GLY A 703 25.04 -4.79 11.78
C GLY A 703 26.52 -5.11 11.71
N ILE A 704 27.00 -5.91 12.66
CA ILE A 704 28.38 -6.39 12.69
C ILE A 704 28.38 -7.91 12.47
N ILE A 705 29.24 -8.38 11.58
CA ILE A 705 29.41 -9.79 11.26
C ILE A 705 30.89 -10.15 11.37
N GLY A 706 31.21 -11.11 12.24
CA GLY A 706 32.56 -11.66 12.40
C GLY A 706 32.96 -12.52 11.20
N VAL A 707 34.22 -12.41 10.83
CA VAL A 707 34.91 -13.22 9.82
C VAL A 707 36.30 -13.54 10.34
N ASP A 708 37.00 -14.50 9.73
CA ASP A 708 38.36 -14.87 10.17
C ASP A 708 39.34 -13.69 10.11
N SER A 709 39.13 -12.73 9.20
CA SER A 709 39.96 -11.53 9.06
C SER A 709 39.59 -10.36 9.99
N GLY A 710 38.62 -10.53 10.90
CA GLY A 710 38.11 -9.49 11.79
C GLY A 710 36.59 -9.33 11.68
N TRP A 711 36.13 -8.14 11.31
CA TRP A 711 34.72 -7.76 11.33
C TRP A 711 34.28 -7.10 10.03
N GLU A 712 33.04 -7.34 9.64
CA GLU A 712 32.35 -6.61 8.60
C GLU A 712 31.25 -5.75 9.23
N MET A 713 31.24 -4.47 8.89
CA MET A 713 30.24 -3.51 9.34
C MET A 713 29.25 -3.22 8.21
N TYR A 714 27.97 -3.26 8.55
CA TYR A 714 26.83 -2.96 7.68
C TYR A 714 26.00 -1.86 8.34
N VAL A 715 25.42 -0.96 7.55
CA VAL A 715 24.62 0.16 8.05
C VAL A 715 23.29 0.28 7.30
N ALA A 716 22.35 1.04 7.87
CA ALA A 716 21.10 1.41 7.19
C ALA A 716 20.14 0.24 6.90
N GLY A 717 20.17 -0.83 7.70
CA GLY A 717 19.16 -1.89 7.65
C GLY A 717 17.87 -1.54 8.42
N ASN A 718 16.78 -2.25 8.12
CA ASN A 718 15.51 -2.08 8.82
C ASN A 718 14.70 -3.37 8.91
N GLY A 719 14.70 -4.05 10.06
CA GLY A 719 13.74 -5.12 10.37
C GLY A 719 12.39 -4.59 10.87
N GLY A 720 11.72 -3.73 10.09
CA GLY A 720 10.45 -3.08 10.44
C GLY A 720 9.30 -3.42 9.47
N ILE A 721 8.29 -2.54 9.36
CA ILE A 721 7.14 -2.71 8.45
C ILE A 721 7.58 -2.99 7.00
N LYS A 722 8.59 -2.24 6.54
CA LYS A 722 9.32 -2.50 5.30
C LYS A 722 10.69 -3.06 5.65
N THR A 723 10.93 -4.32 5.33
CA THR A 723 12.23 -4.95 5.58
C THR A 723 13.24 -4.42 4.57
N GLU A 724 14.35 -3.87 5.06
CA GLU A 724 15.45 -3.37 4.23
C GLU A 724 16.75 -4.03 4.68
N VAL A 725 17.51 -4.53 3.71
CA VAL A 725 18.83 -5.14 3.94
C VAL A 725 19.84 -4.03 4.20
N ALA A 726 20.64 -4.19 5.26
CA ALA A 726 21.73 -3.29 5.60
C ALA A 726 22.81 -3.30 4.49
N GLN A 727 23.36 -2.13 4.20
CA GLN A 727 24.36 -1.94 3.16
C GLN A 727 25.76 -2.17 3.72
N PHE A 728 26.59 -2.91 3.00
CA PHE A 728 27.99 -3.13 3.37
C PHE A 728 28.73 -1.79 3.47
N PHE A 729 29.34 -1.55 4.63
CA PHE A 729 30.00 -0.30 4.94
C PHE A 729 31.52 -0.43 4.80
N THR A 730 32.15 -1.28 5.61
CA THR A 730 33.61 -1.51 5.60
C THR A 730 33.99 -2.79 6.34
N LYS A 731 35.24 -3.24 6.15
CA LYS A 731 35.89 -4.26 7.00
C LYS A 731 36.74 -3.57 8.08
N LEU A 732 36.79 -4.17 9.25
CA LEU A 732 37.49 -3.68 10.44
C LEU A 732 38.25 -4.84 11.07
N LYS A 733 39.38 -4.56 11.71
CA LYS A 733 40.28 -5.57 12.27
C LYS A 733 40.05 -5.80 13.75
N THR A 734 39.73 -4.75 14.51
CA THR A 734 39.64 -4.82 15.98
C THR A 734 38.28 -4.34 16.50
N ALA A 735 37.95 -4.70 17.74
CA ALA A 735 36.73 -4.25 18.41
C ALA A 735 36.70 -2.72 18.60
N GLU A 736 37.86 -2.12 18.87
CA GLU A 736 38.01 -0.67 19.00
C GLU A 736 37.69 0.05 17.70
N GLU A 737 38.11 -0.50 16.56
CA GLU A 737 37.71 0.02 15.25
C GLU A 737 36.19 -0.10 15.05
N VAL A 738 35.55 -1.20 15.47
CA VAL A 738 34.08 -1.33 15.40
C VAL A 738 33.39 -0.23 16.21
N LEU A 739 33.87 0.05 17.42
CA LEU A 739 33.34 1.12 18.27
C LEU A 739 33.51 2.50 17.62
N GLU A 740 34.71 2.84 17.14
CA GLU A 740 34.98 4.14 16.51
C GLU A 740 34.10 4.37 15.27
N TYR A 741 34.02 3.40 14.37
CA TYR A 741 33.29 3.55 13.10
C TYR A 741 31.77 3.56 13.32
N THR A 742 31.27 2.71 14.23
CA THR A 742 29.86 2.75 14.64
C THR A 742 29.55 4.09 15.31
N GLY A 743 30.43 4.58 16.17
CA GLY A 743 30.31 5.83 16.90
C GLY A 743 30.20 7.02 15.97
N ALA A 744 31.13 7.12 15.02
CA ALA A 744 31.13 8.18 14.03
C ALA A 744 29.91 8.15 13.10
N PHE A 745 29.49 6.96 12.62
CA PHE A 745 28.27 6.83 11.82
C PHE A 745 27.04 7.30 12.59
N MET A 746 26.91 6.89 13.86
CA MET A 746 25.78 7.26 14.69
C MET A 746 25.80 8.73 15.07
N GLN A 747 26.97 9.34 15.35
CA GLN A 747 27.05 10.77 15.59
C GLN A 747 26.67 11.58 14.36
N LEU A 748 27.15 11.18 13.17
CA LEU A 748 26.76 11.81 11.91
C LEU A 748 25.23 11.76 11.73
N TYR A 749 24.61 10.60 11.97
CA TYR A 749 23.16 10.45 11.93
C TYR A 749 22.44 11.27 13.01
N ARG A 750 22.99 11.38 14.24
CA ARG A 750 22.43 12.25 15.29
C ARG A 750 22.44 13.71 14.87
N LEU A 751 23.50 14.16 14.20
CA LEU A 751 23.67 15.55 13.79
C LEU A 751 22.92 15.92 12.50
N GLU A 752 22.64 14.96 11.62
CA GLU A 752 22.12 15.26 10.28
C GLU A 752 20.78 14.59 9.96
N GLY A 753 20.35 13.62 10.76
CA GLY A 753 19.04 12.99 10.66
C GLY A 753 17.91 13.92 11.12
N TRP A 754 16.78 13.85 10.41
CA TRP A 754 15.55 14.52 10.84
C TRP A 754 14.86 13.72 11.93
N TYR A 755 14.23 14.39 12.89
CA TYR A 755 13.50 13.71 13.95
C TYR A 755 12.40 12.80 13.35
N LEU A 756 12.33 11.57 13.85
CA LEU A 756 11.57 10.42 13.33
C LEU A 756 12.03 9.82 11.99
N GLU A 757 13.11 10.30 11.39
CA GLU A 757 13.75 9.65 10.25
C GLU A 757 14.50 8.39 10.73
N ARG A 758 14.39 7.26 10.02
CA ARG A 758 15.21 6.05 10.28
C ARG A 758 16.57 6.19 9.64
N THR A 759 17.58 5.45 10.13
CA THR A 759 18.91 5.36 9.51
C THR A 759 18.84 5.02 8.01
N VAL A 760 17.97 4.08 7.61
CA VAL A 760 17.75 3.73 6.20
C VAL A 760 17.24 4.90 5.36
N HIS A 761 16.37 5.73 5.90
CA HIS A 761 15.83 6.91 5.20
C HIS A 761 16.86 8.05 5.18
N PHE A 762 17.60 8.24 6.28
CA PHE A 762 18.72 9.17 6.34
C PHE A 762 19.76 8.85 5.27
N VAL A 763 20.25 7.60 5.22
CA VAL A 763 21.25 7.18 4.22
C VAL A 763 20.69 7.25 2.80
N ALA A 764 19.40 6.96 2.59
CA ALA A 764 18.76 7.16 1.29
C ALA A 764 18.74 8.64 0.88
N ARG A 765 18.51 9.56 1.83
CA ARG A 765 18.47 11.00 1.59
C ARG A 765 19.84 11.61 1.34
N VAL A 766 20.84 11.31 2.16
CA VAL A 766 22.18 11.91 2.02
C VAL A 766 23.09 11.14 1.06
N GLY A 767 22.74 9.89 0.75
CA GLY A 767 23.52 8.96 -0.05
C GLY A 767 24.59 8.22 0.75
N LEU A 768 24.75 6.91 0.49
CA LEU A 768 25.79 6.10 1.15
C LEU A 768 27.19 6.65 0.87
N ASP A 769 27.46 7.16 -0.33
CA ASP A 769 28.77 7.72 -0.68
C ASP A 769 29.12 8.94 0.16
N TYR A 770 28.14 9.77 0.52
CA TYR A 770 28.36 10.89 1.42
C TYR A 770 28.76 10.40 2.82
N VAL A 771 28.05 9.39 3.34
CA VAL A 771 28.39 8.78 4.64
C VAL A 771 29.78 8.15 4.59
N LYS A 772 30.13 7.43 3.52
CA LYS A 772 31.46 6.86 3.32
C LYS A 772 32.55 7.94 3.24
N ARG A 773 32.30 9.08 2.57
CA ARG A 773 33.23 10.21 2.58
C ARG A 773 33.49 10.72 3.99
N ARG A 774 32.42 10.97 4.76
CA ARG A 774 32.49 11.55 6.11
C ARG A 774 33.10 10.64 7.17
N VAL A 775 32.96 9.31 7.01
CA VAL A 775 33.37 8.34 8.04
C VAL A 775 34.59 7.52 7.60
N LEU A 776 34.61 7.01 6.36
CA LEU A 776 35.69 6.14 5.90
C LEU A 776 36.88 6.92 5.32
N GLN A 777 36.59 7.98 4.56
CA GLN A 777 37.61 8.72 3.81
C GLN A 777 38.16 9.94 4.57
N ASP A 778 37.48 10.36 5.64
CA ASP A 778 37.89 11.46 6.53
C ASP A 778 38.21 10.91 7.93
N ALA A 779 39.43 10.42 8.12
CA ALA A 779 39.85 9.85 9.41
C ALA A 779 39.85 10.87 10.56
N PRO A 780 40.38 12.11 10.41
CA PRO A 780 40.29 13.12 11.47
C PRO A 780 38.84 13.47 11.83
N GLY A 781 37.96 13.64 10.82
CA GLY A 781 36.55 13.91 11.03
C GLY A 781 35.81 12.76 11.70
N ARG A 782 36.08 11.50 11.31
CA ARG A 782 35.56 10.30 11.98
C ARG A 782 35.92 10.28 13.47
N GLN A 783 37.19 10.50 13.79
CA GLN A 783 37.66 10.52 15.18
C GLN A 783 37.07 11.69 15.98
N ALA A 784 36.81 12.83 15.35
CA ALA A 784 36.13 13.95 15.98
C ALA A 784 34.66 13.62 16.28
N LEU A 785 33.93 13.05 15.31
CA LEU A 785 32.55 12.60 15.50
C LEU A 785 32.43 11.57 16.63
N TRP A 786 33.36 10.61 16.69
CA TRP A 786 33.35 9.62 17.77
C TRP A 786 33.60 10.27 19.15
N ARG A 787 34.60 11.14 19.26
CA ARG A 787 34.88 11.88 20.51
C ARG A 787 33.70 12.74 20.94
N GLU A 788 33.06 13.45 20.02
CA GLU A 788 31.89 14.28 20.31
C GLU A 788 30.72 13.45 20.87
N LEU A 789 30.50 12.24 20.35
CA LEU A 789 29.50 11.32 20.89
C LEU A 789 29.88 10.84 22.29
N GLN A 790 31.14 10.46 22.51
CA GLN A 790 31.61 10.05 23.84
C GLN A 790 31.44 11.17 24.87
N ASP A 791 31.83 12.40 24.51
CA ASP A 791 31.67 13.58 25.36
C ASP A 791 30.20 13.88 25.65
N ALA A 792 29.32 13.69 24.66
CA ALA A 792 27.88 13.87 24.82
C ALA A 792 27.25 12.85 25.79
N LEU A 793 27.72 11.60 25.79
CA LEU A 793 27.17 10.52 26.63
C LEU A 793 27.85 10.40 28.00
N ALA A 794 29.04 10.98 28.18
CA ALA A 794 29.81 10.86 29.40
C ALA A 794 29.04 11.45 30.60
N GLY A 795 28.78 10.62 31.61
CA GLY A 795 28.12 11.02 32.85
C GLY A 795 26.59 11.16 32.75
N GLU A 796 25.96 10.59 31.72
CA GLU A 796 24.49 10.48 31.65
C GLU A 796 23.96 9.58 32.78
N PRO A 797 23.09 10.09 33.68
CA PRO A 797 22.62 9.36 34.84
C PRO A 797 21.58 8.28 34.47
N ASP A 798 21.59 7.14 35.15
CA ASP A 798 20.48 6.18 34.99
C ASP A 798 19.22 6.71 35.72
N PRO A 799 18.06 6.80 35.05
CA PRO A 799 16.85 7.40 35.60
C PRO A 799 16.28 6.70 36.83
N TRP A 800 16.69 5.47 37.12
CA TRP A 800 16.19 4.66 38.23
C TRP A 800 17.24 4.36 39.32
N PHE A 801 18.52 4.67 39.07
CA PHE A 801 19.58 4.63 40.09
C PHE A 801 20.02 6.03 40.53
N GLU A 802 20.02 6.99 39.61
CA GLU A 802 20.49 8.37 39.79
C GLU A 802 19.33 9.35 39.56
N PHE A 803 18.27 9.13 40.33
CA PHE A 803 16.95 9.72 40.14
C PHE A 803 16.94 11.27 40.12
N GLU A 804 17.70 11.89 41.02
CA GLU A 804 17.81 13.35 41.15
C GLU A 804 18.61 13.97 39.97
N PRO A 805 19.83 13.47 39.63
CA PRO A 805 20.53 13.88 38.41
C PRO A 805 19.72 13.69 37.12
N ALA A 806 18.94 12.61 37.02
CA ALA A 806 18.11 12.31 35.84
C ALA A 806 16.83 13.15 35.75
N ALA A 807 16.49 13.93 36.79
CA ALA A 807 15.36 14.86 36.84
C ALA A 807 13.99 14.23 36.48
N VAL A 808 13.73 12.98 36.89
CA VAL A 808 12.45 12.28 36.61
C VAL A 808 11.30 12.91 37.42
N ASP A 809 10.28 13.48 36.75
CA ASP A 809 9.14 14.09 37.43
C ASP A 809 8.21 13.02 38.05
N ARG A 810 8.30 12.82 39.37
CA ARG A 810 7.52 11.79 40.09
C ARG A 810 6.02 12.08 40.12
N ARG A 811 5.61 13.34 39.98
CA ARG A 811 4.19 13.72 40.01
C ARG A 811 3.41 13.06 38.88
N GLN A 812 4.08 12.72 37.77
CA GLN A 812 3.45 12.07 36.64
C GLN A 812 2.93 10.66 36.97
N PHE A 813 3.44 10.01 38.02
CA PHE A 813 3.03 8.67 38.45
C PHE A 813 1.95 8.70 39.54
N ILE A 814 1.59 9.89 40.05
CA ILE A 814 0.52 10.04 41.05
C ILE A 814 -0.83 9.94 40.32
N PRO A 815 -1.73 9.03 40.72
CA PRO A 815 -3.08 8.96 40.16
C PRO A 815 -3.81 10.30 40.31
N ILE A 816 -4.47 10.75 39.23
CA ILE A 816 -5.32 11.94 39.31
C ILE A 816 -6.67 11.49 39.84
N THR A 817 -6.99 11.84 41.10
CA THR A 817 -8.32 11.61 41.66
C THR A 817 -9.30 12.61 41.05
N PRO A 818 -10.35 12.18 40.34
CA PRO A 818 -11.38 13.11 39.88
C PRO A 818 -12.05 13.72 41.12
N ILE A 819 -12.10 15.05 41.20
CA ILE A 819 -12.88 15.74 42.22
C ILE A 819 -14.35 15.46 41.90
N PRO A 820 -15.16 14.96 42.85
CA PRO A 820 -16.60 14.77 42.62
C PRO A 820 -17.23 16.08 42.16
N ALA A 821 -18.03 16.00 41.09
CA ALA A 821 -18.71 17.15 40.49
C ALA A 821 -19.71 17.81 41.45
#